data_AF-A0A8C5QYM2-F1
#
_entry.id   AF-A0A8C5QYM2-F1
#
_cell.length_a   1.000
_cell.length_b   1.000
_cell.length_c   1.000
_cell.angle_alpha   90.00
_cell.angle_beta   90.00
_cell.angle_gamma   90.00
#
_symmetry.space_group_name_H-M   'P 1'
#
loop_
_entity.id
_entity.type
_entity.pdbx_description
1 polymer ?
#
loop_
_entity_poly.entity_id
_entity_poly.type
_entity_poly.pdbx_seq_one_letter_code
_entity_poly.pdbx_strand_id
1 'polypeptide(L)'
;MRKYKCLIMATTSVSKGCFVFKPAAKKKKTSFTAVDYFNESLKDAEDGKRRFDSCQQLSQKIKSQTEQLQEELNKKLFDNITSFLRKSHIDFQNKKDDWSCRMRSSEIPTAALVLGVNVTDHELTFNSLSDVLNDSVTPFVVLLQSKECPGIKQLLQKLLMQLMGCGTDLELDEDEYSTPSQQKMNCTMASLTGWYQHATKKSSSPKKKRSSSSGHWPSPPVVVIFKDLESFPANVLQQFIVISSRYIHSLPLVLLFGIATSPVVIHRLLSHSVSSLLCIELFQSLSCTEHLSTVVNKLLLSNIFPFKLSGKVLQVLITIFLYHDFSVQNFIKGFQLSVIEHFHSQPLSILCCSRLEVSKHVKNLSNTQCENIRHLPSFMSYVETQTPEAQVELLTSDTYLKEQTQNFLEALHSYHETFTPILRCLHHFTSILPKYPLGKQIRELYCACLEKKVWETEDYDAALALLRMLGKDALIDTIQKCVDVLKQYPGKQLRDALKMLEEFLSLFQNLEGTQVENMEDEDVSPQKSIHKKTDLYQLQKTLLEMKETRRSKKLSKFESLRLKVVDFLDSLVREYLAPPDSQPLHESMYFKGAGSIRKHLNAVPRIAVHTALNNPATYLKSLESDTSSLSSASPDICIAYKLHLECGRLINLYDWLEAFATVVGVAESDRDPSMQVDEMTHARFIRAVSELELLGFVKPTKQKTDHVARLSWGGC
;
A
#
# COMPACT_ATOMS: atom_id res chain seq x y z
N MET A 1 -13.36 -34.40 26.32
CA MET A 1 -12.13 -34.75 25.54
C MET A 1 -12.19 -36.06 24.75
N ARG A 2 -12.87 -37.14 25.18
CA ARG A 2 -12.88 -38.43 24.42
C ARG A 2 -13.61 -38.40 23.05
N LYS A 3 -14.65 -37.58 22.87
CA LYS A 3 -15.35 -37.44 21.57
C LYS A 3 -14.53 -36.71 20.49
N TYR A 4 -13.60 -35.83 20.86
CA TYR A 4 -12.74 -35.11 19.91
C TYR A 4 -11.63 -35.98 19.32
N LYS A 5 -11.10 -36.96 20.09
CA LYS A 5 -10.08 -37.91 19.59
C LYS A 5 -10.59 -38.82 18.47
N CYS A 6 -11.87 -39.17 18.47
CA CYS A 6 -12.45 -40.09 17.49
C CYS A 6 -12.65 -39.45 16.10
N LEU A 7 -12.85 -38.13 16.04
CA LEU A 7 -13.00 -37.38 14.77
C LEU A 7 -11.67 -37.14 14.07
N ILE A 8 -10.57 -36.89 14.82
CA ILE A 8 -9.24 -36.63 14.24
C ILE A 8 -8.65 -37.89 13.56
N MET A 9 -9.00 -39.08 14.03
CA MET A 9 -8.59 -40.34 13.40
C MET A 9 -9.41 -40.70 12.15
N ALA A 10 -10.62 -40.15 11.99
CA ALA A 10 -11.46 -40.44 10.83
C ALA A 10 -11.11 -39.59 9.58
N THR A 11 -10.38 -38.48 9.75
CA THR A 11 -10.00 -37.56 8.68
C THR A 11 -8.56 -37.74 8.20
N THR A 12 -7.79 -38.64 8.83
CA THR A 12 -6.40 -38.95 8.44
C THR A 12 -6.35 -40.37 7.87
N SER A 13 -5.94 -40.52 6.61
CA SER A 13 -5.75 -41.83 5.95
C SER A 13 -4.31 -41.97 5.49
N VAL A 14 -3.78 -43.19 5.60
CA VAL A 14 -2.45 -43.56 5.12
C VAL A 14 -2.40 -43.60 3.57
N SER A 15 -3.53 -43.79 2.89
CA SER A 15 -3.58 -44.05 1.44
C SER A 15 -4.16 -42.92 0.60
N LYS A 16 -4.88 -41.96 1.19
CA LYS A 16 -5.58 -40.89 0.48
C LYS A 16 -5.11 -39.52 0.97
N GLY A 17 -4.83 -38.61 0.02
CA GLY A 17 -4.42 -37.22 0.30
C GLY A 17 -5.53 -36.18 0.25
N CYS A 18 -6.74 -36.52 -0.22
CA CYS A 18 -7.86 -35.59 -0.34
C CYS A 18 -9.14 -36.20 0.24
N PHE A 19 -9.82 -35.46 1.12
CA PHE A 19 -11.11 -35.83 1.69
C PHE A 19 -12.11 -34.72 1.43
N VAL A 20 -13.19 -35.04 0.72
CA VAL A 20 -14.23 -34.06 0.38
C VAL A 20 -15.43 -34.29 1.30
N PHE A 21 -15.69 -33.32 2.18
CA PHE A 21 -16.84 -33.33 3.10
C PHE A 21 -17.99 -32.51 2.51
N LYS A 22 -18.84 -33.14 1.69
CA LYS A 22 -20.09 -32.51 1.23
C LYS A 22 -21.19 -32.70 2.27
N PRO A 23 -21.87 -31.64 2.75
CA PRO A 23 -23.01 -31.80 3.64
C PRO A 23 -24.12 -32.56 2.90
N ALA A 24 -24.73 -33.56 3.55
CA ALA A 24 -25.79 -34.36 2.93
C ALA A 24 -26.98 -33.47 2.51
N ALA A 25 -27.45 -33.65 1.28
CA ALA A 25 -28.43 -32.79 0.58
C ALA A 25 -29.77 -32.52 1.28
N LYS A 26 -30.05 -33.15 2.43
CA LYS A 26 -31.34 -33.06 3.16
C LYS A 26 -31.34 -32.13 4.39
N LYS A 27 -30.20 -31.57 4.80
CA LYS A 27 -30.16 -30.54 5.86
C LYS A 27 -30.02 -29.17 5.20
N LYS A 28 -31.06 -28.33 5.30
CA LYS A 28 -31.02 -26.94 4.83
C LYS A 28 -29.75 -26.27 5.37
N LYS A 29 -28.89 -25.79 4.47
CA LYS A 29 -27.74 -24.96 4.80
C LYS A 29 -28.27 -23.63 5.35
N THR A 30 -28.52 -23.54 6.65
CA THR A 30 -28.48 -22.23 7.31
C THR A 30 -27.01 -21.87 7.41
N SER A 31 -26.45 -21.30 6.34
CA SER A 31 -25.11 -20.70 6.42
C SER A 31 -25.18 -19.58 7.44
N PHE A 32 -24.31 -19.62 8.44
CA PHE A 32 -24.09 -18.47 9.31
C PHE A 32 -23.77 -17.26 8.42
N THR A 33 -24.42 -16.14 8.68
CA THR A 33 -24.15 -14.90 7.96
C THR A 33 -22.80 -14.35 8.42
N ALA A 34 -22.11 -13.56 7.59
CA ALA A 34 -20.83 -12.93 7.96
C ALA A 34 -20.93 -12.12 9.26
N VAL A 35 -22.12 -11.59 9.54
CA VAL A 35 -22.52 -10.89 10.75
C VAL A 35 -22.47 -11.80 11.99
N ASP A 36 -22.85 -13.07 11.86
CA ASP A 36 -22.85 -14.02 12.99
C ASP A 36 -21.42 -14.36 13.42
N TYR A 37 -20.48 -14.47 12.47
CA TYR A 37 -19.06 -14.66 12.75
C TYR A 37 -18.42 -13.42 13.40
N PHE A 38 -18.86 -12.22 13.01
CA PHE A 38 -18.42 -10.98 13.65
C PHE A 38 -18.90 -10.88 15.11
N ASN A 39 -20.08 -11.44 15.40
CA ASN A 39 -20.69 -11.40 16.73
C ASN A 39 -20.29 -12.59 17.62
N GLU A 40 -19.65 -13.64 17.08
CA GLU A 40 -19.35 -14.87 17.82
C GLU A 40 -18.45 -14.64 19.05
N SER A 41 -17.69 -13.53 19.05
CA SER A 41 -16.85 -13.07 20.17
C SER A 41 -17.50 -11.99 21.06
N LEU A 42 -18.64 -11.41 20.65
CA LEU A 42 -19.26 -10.23 21.27
C LEU A 42 -20.57 -10.60 21.97
N LYS A 43 -20.70 -10.23 23.26
CA LYS A 43 -21.89 -10.52 24.07
C LYS A 43 -23.15 -9.74 23.62
N ASP A 44 -22.98 -8.65 22.86
CA ASP A 44 -24.06 -7.75 22.42
C ASP A 44 -24.32 -7.89 20.90
N ALA A 45 -25.32 -8.72 20.55
CA ALA A 45 -25.63 -9.06 19.15
C ALA A 45 -26.15 -7.88 18.31
N GLU A 46 -26.75 -6.85 18.92
CA GLU A 46 -27.28 -5.68 18.20
C GLU A 46 -26.20 -4.65 17.86
N ASP A 47 -25.24 -4.45 18.76
CA ASP A 47 -24.14 -3.51 18.55
C ASP A 47 -23.17 -4.05 17.49
N GLY A 48 -22.81 -5.34 17.59
CA GLY A 48 -21.94 -5.97 16.60
C GLY A 48 -22.53 -5.96 15.17
N LYS A 49 -23.86 -6.11 15.03
CA LYS A 49 -24.57 -5.91 13.74
C LYS A 49 -24.36 -4.51 13.18
N ARG A 50 -24.62 -3.47 13.98
CA ARG A 50 -24.48 -2.07 13.54
C ARG A 50 -23.04 -1.74 13.16
N ARG A 51 -22.06 -2.23 13.93
CA ARG A 51 -20.64 -2.05 13.63
C ARG A 51 -20.25 -2.72 12.31
N PHE A 52 -20.75 -3.93 12.05
CA PHE A 52 -20.51 -4.62 10.80
C PHE A 52 -21.07 -3.83 9.61
N ASP A 53 -22.30 -3.31 9.73
CA ASP A 53 -22.92 -2.49 8.68
C ASP A 53 -22.11 -1.22 8.42
N SER A 54 -21.68 -0.50 9.47
CA SER A 54 -20.81 0.69 9.33
C SER A 54 -19.46 0.35 8.69
N CYS A 55 -18.86 -0.79 9.07
CA CYS A 55 -17.59 -1.27 8.50
C CYS A 55 -17.74 -1.60 7.01
N GLN A 56 -18.84 -2.26 6.62
CA GLN A 56 -19.10 -2.62 5.23
C GLN A 56 -19.31 -1.37 4.36
N GLN A 57 -20.10 -0.39 4.85
CA GLN A 57 -20.32 0.87 4.16
C GLN A 57 -19.01 1.65 3.96
N LEU A 58 -18.17 1.75 5.00
CA LEU A 58 -16.87 2.39 4.89
C LEU A 58 -15.95 1.66 3.92
N SER A 59 -15.88 0.33 3.98
CA SER A 59 -15.04 -0.48 3.09
C SER A 59 -15.46 -0.34 1.62
N GLN A 60 -16.77 -0.34 1.32
CA GLN A 60 -17.29 -0.10 -0.02
C GLN A 60 -17.00 1.32 -0.53
N LYS A 61 -17.14 2.32 0.35
CA LYS A 61 -16.80 3.72 0.02
C LYS A 61 -15.30 3.89 -0.27
N ILE A 62 -14.44 3.21 0.48
CA ILE A 62 -12.99 3.21 0.23
C ILE A 62 -12.67 2.55 -1.11
N LYS A 63 -13.26 1.40 -1.42
CA LYS A 63 -13.05 0.69 -2.70
C LYS A 63 -13.45 1.55 -3.89
N SER A 64 -14.68 2.06 -3.89
CA SER A 64 -15.18 2.92 -4.98
C SER A 64 -14.35 4.19 -5.18
N GLN A 65 -13.93 4.86 -4.10
CA GLN A 65 -13.03 6.02 -4.21
C GLN A 65 -11.66 5.62 -4.78
N THR A 66 -11.15 4.44 -4.43
CA THR A 66 -9.85 4.00 -4.94
C THR A 66 -9.91 3.64 -6.43
N GLU A 67 -10.98 2.98 -6.87
CA GLU A 67 -11.23 2.67 -8.28
C GLU A 67 -11.35 3.96 -9.11
N GLN A 68 -12.13 4.93 -8.63
CA GLN A 68 -12.24 6.26 -9.27
C GLN A 68 -10.89 6.96 -9.38
N LEU A 69 -10.07 6.95 -8.32
CA LEU A 69 -8.73 7.54 -8.34
C LEU A 69 -7.81 6.82 -9.33
N GLN A 70 -7.87 5.49 -9.40
CA GLN A 70 -7.06 4.72 -10.33
C GLN A 70 -7.46 5.01 -11.78
N GLU A 71 -8.76 5.12 -12.07
CA GLU A 71 -9.25 5.56 -13.38
C GLU A 71 -8.78 6.98 -13.70
N GLU A 72 -8.92 7.94 -12.79
CA GLU A 72 -8.47 9.32 -12.98
C GLU A 72 -6.98 9.43 -13.30
N LEU A 73 -6.15 8.67 -12.59
CA LEU A 73 -4.71 8.66 -12.80
C LEU A 73 -4.33 8.02 -14.15
N ASN A 74 -5.04 6.96 -14.55
CA ASN A 74 -4.76 6.24 -15.78
C ASN A 74 -5.38 6.87 -17.03
N LYS A 75 -6.36 7.77 -16.91
CA LYS A 75 -7.01 8.47 -18.04
C LYS A 75 -6.01 9.06 -19.03
N LYS A 76 -4.98 9.78 -18.55
CA LYS A 76 -3.94 10.37 -19.43
C LYS A 76 -3.19 9.32 -20.25
N LEU A 77 -2.89 8.17 -19.65
CA LEU A 77 -2.21 7.06 -20.33
C LEU A 77 -3.14 6.42 -21.35
N PHE A 78 -4.39 6.18 -20.97
CA PHE A 78 -5.41 5.59 -21.82
C PHE A 78 -5.73 6.50 -23.02
N ASP A 79 -5.80 7.81 -22.83
CA ASP A 79 -6.00 8.79 -23.91
C ASP A 79 -4.81 8.77 -24.88
N ASN A 80 -3.59 8.71 -24.37
CA ASN A 80 -2.38 8.61 -25.19
C ASN A 80 -2.36 7.30 -26.01
N ILE A 81 -2.67 6.17 -25.39
CA ILE A 81 -2.75 4.85 -26.07
C ILE A 81 -3.88 4.86 -27.11
N THR A 82 -5.04 5.41 -26.77
CA THR A 82 -6.17 5.52 -27.69
C THR A 82 -5.81 6.41 -28.90
N SER A 83 -5.09 7.51 -28.66
CA SER A 83 -4.58 8.37 -29.73
C SER A 83 -3.57 7.65 -30.63
N PHE A 84 -2.70 6.82 -30.05
CA PHE A 84 -1.73 6.00 -30.78
C PHE A 84 -2.42 4.92 -31.63
N LEU A 85 -3.40 4.23 -31.08
CA LEU A 85 -4.20 3.25 -31.81
C LEU A 85 -4.95 3.87 -32.98
N ARG A 86 -5.50 5.09 -32.79
CA ARG A 86 -6.15 5.84 -33.89
C ARG A 86 -5.15 6.20 -35.00
N LYS A 87 -3.95 6.67 -34.66
CA LYS A 87 -2.89 6.98 -35.64
C LYS A 87 -2.47 5.72 -36.43
N SER A 88 -2.17 4.65 -35.69
CA SER A 88 -1.78 3.35 -36.28
C SER A 88 -2.86 2.79 -37.21
N HIS A 89 -4.14 3.01 -36.89
CA HIS A 89 -5.24 2.53 -37.72
C HIS A 89 -5.43 3.36 -39.00
N ILE A 90 -5.25 4.69 -38.94
CA ILE A 90 -5.29 5.56 -40.13
C ILE A 90 -4.20 5.15 -41.11
N ASP A 91 -3.00 4.82 -40.62
CA ASP A 91 -1.89 4.34 -41.45
C ASP A 91 -2.21 3.00 -42.12
N PHE A 92 -2.99 2.13 -41.47
CA PHE A 92 -3.47 0.88 -42.07
C PHE A 92 -4.55 1.11 -43.14
N GLN A 93 -5.46 2.08 -42.95
CA GLN A 93 -6.52 2.39 -43.91
C GLN A 93 -6.00 3.15 -45.13
N ASN A 94 -4.97 3.98 -44.96
CA ASN A 94 -4.34 4.74 -46.04
C ASN A 94 -3.48 3.84 -46.93
N LYS A 95 -4.15 2.99 -47.71
CA LYS A 95 -3.59 2.27 -48.86
C LYS A 95 -3.27 3.24 -50.00
N LYS A 96 -2.30 4.15 -49.82
CA LYS A 96 -1.71 4.87 -50.96
C LYS A 96 -0.42 4.18 -51.38
N ASP A 97 -0.28 3.99 -52.69
CA ASP A 97 0.76 3.24 -53.40
C ASP A 97 2.17 3.87 -53.34
N ASP A 98 2.60 4.35 -52.17
CA ASP A 98 3.99 4.77 -51.97
C ASP A 98 4.82 3.60 -51.43
N TRP A 99 6.02 3.40 -52.00
CA TRP A 99 6.95 2.33 -51.63
C TRP A 99 7.28 2.35 -50.12
N SER A 100 7.34 3.54 -49.52
CA SER A 100 7.52 3.76 -48.07
C SER A 100 6.38 3.22 -47.21
N CYS A 101 5.14 3.24 -47.71
CA CYS A 101 3.97 2.67 -47.05
C CYS A 101 3.97 1.14 -47.09
N ARG A 102 4.53 0.51 -48.14
CA ARG A 102 4.66 -0.97 -48.19
C ARG A 102 5.66 -1.49 -47.16
N MET A 103 6.79 -0.81 -46.98
CA MET A 103 7.78 -1.15 -45.95
C MET A 103 7.18 -0.98 -44.55
N ARG A 104 6.51 0.14 -44.27
CA ARG A 104 5.80 0.39 -43.00
C ARG A 104 4.58 -0.50 -42.77
N SER A 105 3.94 -1.00 -43.84
CA SER A 105 2.79 -1.91 -43.73
C SER A 105 3.16 -3.35 -43.32
N SER A 106 4.45 -3.68 -43.30
CA SER A 106 4.94 -4.98 -42.81
C SER A 106 5.40 -4.93 -41.35
N GLU A 107 5.45 -3.74 -40.75
CA GLU A 107 5.80 -3.55 -39.34
C GLU A 107 4.53 -3.65 -38.48
N ILE A 108 4.64 -4.34 -37.35
CA ILE A 108 3.54 -4.43 -36.38
C ILE A 108 3.62 -3.20 -35.49
N PRO A 109 2.57 -2.36 -35.40
CA PRO A 109 2.52 -1.29 -34.41
C PRO A 109 2.48 -1.92 -33.02
N THR A 110 3.42 -1.50 -32.18
CA THR A 110 3.56 -2.02 -30.82
C THR A 110 3.70 -0.87 -29.83
N ALA A 111 2.93 -0.94 -28.76
CA ALA A 111 3.03 0.01 -27.66
C ALA A 111 3.67 -0.70 -26.45
N ALA A 112 4.82 -0.21 -26.04
CA ALA A 112 5.54 -0.72 -24.88
C ALA A 112 5.17 0.12 -23.65
N LEU A 113 4.40 -0.47 -22.75
CA LEU A 113 3.89 0.14 -21.53
C LEU A 113 4.82 -0.21 -20.37
N VAL A 114 5.57 0.78 -19.88
CA VAL A 114 6.41 0.66 -18.70
C VAL A 114 5.55 0.92 -17.47
N LEU A 115 5.12 -0.15 -16.81
CA LEU A 115 4.19 -0.10 -15.68
C LEU A 115 4.88 -0.14 -14.30
N GLY A 116 6.14 -0.58 -14.24
CA GLY A 116 6.89 -0.73 -12.98
C GLY A 116 6.74 -2.11 -12.34
N VAL A 117 7.35 -2.26 -11.15
CA VAL A 117 7.58 -3.54 -10.46
C VAL A 117 6.31 -4.12 -9.79
N ASN A 118 5.21 -3.38 -9.76
CA ASN A 118 3.97 -3.70 -9.05
C ASN A 118 3.02 -4.60 -9.85
N VAL A 119 3.43 -5.85 -10.09
CA VAL A 119 2.71 -6.84 -10.93
C VAL A 119 1.22 -7.01 -10.56
N THR A 120 0.86 -6.91 -9.27
CA THR A 120 -0.53 -7.08 -8.82
C THR A 120 -1.46 -5.98 -9.31
N ASP A 121 -0.94 -4.77 -9.47
CA ASP A 121 -1.73 -3.59 -9.82
C ASP A 121 -2.04 -3.56 -11.32
N HIS A 122 -1.16 -4.19 -12.11
CA HIS A 122 -1.25 -4.28 -13.58
C HIS A 122 -2.56 -4.92 -14.03
N GLU A 123 -3.07 -5.92 -13.32
CA GLU A 123 -4.31 -6.59 -13.70
C GLU A 123 -5.51 -5.63 -13.74
N LEU A 124 -5.66 -4.77 -12.73
CA LEU A 124 -6.72 -3.77 -12.70
C LEU A 124 -6.54 -2.73 -13.81
N THR A 125 -5.29 -2.30 -14.06
CA THR A 125 -5.01 -1.33 -15.13
C THR A 125 -5.30 -1.90 -16.52
N PHE A 126 -5.00 -3.18 -16.76
CA PHE A 126 -5.27 -3.83 -18.04
C PHE A 126 -6.75 -4.14 -18.25
N ASN A 127 -7.48 -4.46 -17.18
CA ASN A 127 -8.94 -4.62 -17.26
C ASN A 127 -9.60 -3.27 -17.58
N SER A 128 -9.23 -2.21 -16.85
CA SER A 128 -9.70 -0.85 -17.13
C SER A 128 -9.35 -0.40 -18.56
N LEU A 129 -8.14 -0.72 -19.03
CA LEU A 129 -7.72 -0.45 -20.41
C LEU A 129 -8.57 -1.24 -21.42
N SER A 130 -8.85 -2.51 -21.15
CA SER A 130 -9.69 -3.34 -22.01
C SER A 130 -11.09 -2.74 -22.16
N ASP A 131 -11.69 -2.28 -21.05
CA ASP A 131 -13.01 -1.65 -21.06
C ASP A 131 -13.00 -0.35 -21.89
N VAL A 132 -12.01 0.52 -21.66
CA VAL A 132 -11.84 1.76 -22.41
C VAL A 132 -11.61 1.49 -23.91
N LEU A 133 -10.86 0.45 -24.27
CA LEU A 133 -10.59 0.10 -25.67
C LEU A 133 -11.82 -0.50 -26.37
N ASN A 134 -12.60 -1.32 -25.65
CA ASN A 134 -13.87 -1.86 -26.15
C ASN A 134 -14.87 -0.72 -26.45
N ASP A 135 -14.93 0.30 -25.59
CA ASP A 135 -15.81 1.45 -25.77
C ASP A 135 -15.35 2.39 -26.89
N SER A 136 -14.04 2.62 -27.02
CA SER A 136 -13.52 3.74 -27.82
C SER A 136 -12.92 3.37 -29.18
N VAL A 137 -12.42 2.14 -29.39
CA VAL A 137 -11.69 1.78 -30.63
C VAL A 137 -12.17 0.46 -31.23
N THR A 138 -12.15 -0.64 -30.47
CA THR A 138 -12.28 -1.99 -31.03
C THR A 138 -12.98 -2.98 -30.11
N PRO A 139 -13.93 -3.77 -30.61
CA PRO A 139 -14.54 -4.87 -29.85
C PRO A 139 -13.63 -6.11 -29.71
N PHE A 140 -12.40 -6.08 -30.25
CA PHE A 140 -11.49 -7.22 -30.29
C PHE A 140 -10.21 -6.95 -29.48
N VAL A 141 -10.33 -7.04 -28.16
CA VAL A 141 -9.19 -6.95 -27.22
C VAL A 141 -8.93 -8.33 -26.62
N VAL A 142 -7.65 -8.73 -26.60
CA VAL A 142 -7.18 -10.04 -26.11
C VAL A 142 -6.15 -9.81 -25.02
N LEU A 143 -6.33 -10.48 -23.88
CA LEU A 143 -5.44 -10.41 -22.72
C LEU A 143 -4.69 -11.74 -22.57
N LEU A 144 -3.38 -11.73 -22.86
CA LEU A 144 -2.52 -12.91 -22.77
C LEU A 144 -1.67 -12.88 -21.50
N GLN A 145 -1.76 -13.95 -20.72
CA GLN A 145 -0.92 -14.22 -19.56
C GLN A 145 0.17 -15.25 -19.90
N SER A 146 1.37 -15.06 -19.32
CA SER A 146 2.51 -15.97 -19.56
C SER A 146 2.26 -17.38 -19.02
N LYS A 147 1.54 -17.53 -17.91
CA LYS A 147 1.25 -18.84 -17.29
C LYS A 147 0.44 -19.75 -18.20
N GLU A 148 -0.37 -19.16 -19.08
CA GLU A 148 -1.25 -19.89 -20.00
C GLU A 148 -0.58 -20.22 -21.34
N CYS A 149 0.61 -19.68 -21.59
CA CYS A 149 1.26 -19.71 -22.91
C CYS A 149 2.71 -20.29 -22.88
N PRO A 150 2.94 -21.54 -22.43
CA PRO A 150 4.26 -22.17 -22.52
C PRO A 150 4.68 -22.48 -23.97
N GLY A 151 3.73 -22.58 -24.91
CA GLY A 151 4.02 -22.91 -26.31
C GLY A 151 3.11 -22.18 -27.30
N ILE A 152 3.58 -22.02 -28.54
CA ILE A 152 2.89 -21.24 -29.58
C ILE A 152 1.49 -21.76 -29.93
N LYS A 153 1.30 -23.09 -29.89
CA LYS A 153 -0.01 -23.70 -30.13
C LYS A 153 -1.03 -23.25 -29.08
N GLN A 154 -0.62 -23.18 -27.82
CA GLN A 154 -1.50 -22.77 -26.71
C GLN A 154 -1.79 -21.28 -26.78
N LEU A 155 -0.78 -20.46 -27.13
CA LEU A 155 -0.95 -19.02 -27.36
C LEU A 155 -1.98 -18.76 -28.47
N LEU A 156 -1.84 -19.40 -29.64
CA LEU A 156 -2.79 -19.25 -30.75
C LEU A 156 -4.18 -19.80 -30.41
N GLN A 157 -4.25 -20.89 -29.64
CA GLN A 157 -5.53 -21.44 -29.18
C GLN A 157 -6.24 -20.44 -28.24
N LYS A 158 -5.51 -19.83 -27.31
CA LYS A 158 -6.04 -18.84 -26.36
C LYS A 158 -6.44 -17.54 -27.04
N LEU A 159 -5.61 -17.04 -27.95
CA LEU A 159 -5.90 -15.90 -28.80
C LEU A 159 -7.23 -16.10 -29.54
N LEU A 160 -7.43 -17.27 -30.17
CA LEU A 160 -8.68 -17.57 -30.86
C LEU A 160 -9.86 -17.72 -29.88
N MET A 161 -9.70 -18.39 -28.74
CA MET A 161 -10.79 -18.57 -27.77
C MET A 161 -11.30 -17.22 -27.23
N GLN A 162 -10.39 -16.28 -26.94
CA GLN A 162 -10.76 -14.94 -26.48
C GLN A 162 -11.40 -14.10 -27.60
N LEU A 163 -10.88 -14.16 -28.83
CA LEU A 163 -11.48 -13.45 -29.98
C LEU A 163 -12.86 -13.97 -30.37
N MET A 164 -13.08 -15.28 -30.25
CA MET A 164 -14.37 -15.92 -30.51
C MET A 164 -15.42 -15.60 -29.41
N GLY A 165 -15.04 -14.87 -28.36
CA GLY A 165 -15.92 -14.54 -27.23
C GLY A 165 -16.28 -15.75 -26.36
N CYS A 166 -15.60 -16.88 -26.51
CA CYS A 166 -15.86 -18.09 -25.73
C CYS A 166 -15.07 -18.09 -24.40
N GLY A 167 -14.86 -16.90 -23.85
CA GLY A 167 -14.11 -16.65 -22.63
C GLY A 167 -14.87 -15.77 -21.66
N THR A 168 -16.21 -15.81 -21.64
CA THR A 168 -16.98 -15.29 -20.52
C THR A 168 -16.73 -16.19 -19.31
N ASP A 169 -15.98 -15.65 -18.35
CA ASP A 169 -16.20 -15.80 -16.91
C ASP A 169 -16.71 -17.17 -16.47
N LEU A 170 -15.77 -18.08 -16.21
CA LEU A 170 -15.97 -19.10 -15.18
C LEU A 170 -15.89 -18.40 -13.81
N GLU A 171 -16.90 -17.58 -13.52
CA GLU A 171 -17.33 -17.47 -12.13
C GLU A 171 -17.92 -18.83 -11.72
N LEU A 172 -17.50 -19.25 -10.54
CA LEU A 172 -17.73 -20.55 -9.96
C LEU A 172 -19.22 -20.75 -9.63
N ASP A 173 -19.99 -21.30 -10.57
CA ASP A 173 -21.18 -22.08 -10.22
C ASP A 173 -20.86 -23.56 -10.40
N GLU A 174 -20.36 -24.15 -9.31
CA GLU A 174 -20.36 -25.61 -9.13
C GLU A 174 -21.80 -26.09 -9.09
N ASP A 175 -22.36 -26.50 -10.23
CA ASP A 175 -23.31 -27.61 -10.36
C ASP A 175 -23.77 -27.73 -11.83
N GLU A 176 -23.01 -28.45 -12.65
CA GLU A 176 -23.53 -29.45 -13.58
C GLU A 176 -22.37 -30.12 -14.34
N TYR A 177 -22.19 -31.42 -14.10
CA TYR A 177 -21.28 -32.27 -14.87
C TYR A 177 -21.84 -32.44 -16.28
N SER A 178 -21.47 -31.52 -17.17
CA SER A 178 -21.27 -31.83 -18.57
C SER A 178 -20.09 -30.99 -19.07
N THR A 179 -18.95 -31.64 -19.28
CA THR A 179 -17.84 -31.06 -20.06
C THR A 179 -18.35 -30.73 -21.45
N PRO A 180 -18.46 -29.45 -21.89
CA PRO A 180 -18.55 -29.16 -23.30
C PRO A 180 -17.11 -29.12 -23.81
N SER A 181 -16.73 -30.22 -24.44
CA SER A 181 -15.65 -30.35 -25.42
C SER A 181 -14.71 -29.14 -25.60
N GLN A 182 -13.54 -29.23 -24.96
CA GLN A 182 -12.31 -28.76 -25.60
C GLN A 182 -12.06 -29.61 -26.85
N GLN A 183 -12.87 -29.43 -27.91
CA GLN A 183 -12.45 -29.90 -29.21
C GLN A 183 -11.14 -29.17 -29.48
N LYS A 184 -10.07 -29.96 -29.65
CA LYS A 184 -8.77 -29.50 -30.14
C LYS A 184 -8.99 -28.91 -31.54
N MET A 185 -9.55 -27.70 -31.60
CA MET A 185 -9.55 -26.90 -32.81
C MET A 185 -8.09 -26.71 -33.16
N ASN A 186 -7.71 -27.12 -34.36
CA ASN A 186 -6.42 -26.78 -34.92
C ASN A 186 -6.46 -25.26 -35.20
N CYS A 187 -6.16 -24.48 -34.16
CA CYS A 187 -6.12 -23.03 -34.23
C CYS A 187 -4.88 -22.62 -35.03
N THR A 188 -5.04 -22.53 -36.34
CA THR A 188 -4.04 -21.96 -37.24
C THR A 188 -4.33 -20.48 -37.44
N MET A 189 -3.29 -19.70 -37.77
CA MET A 189 -3.46 -18.29 -38.11
C MET A 189 -4.41 -18.11 -39.32
N ALA A 190 -4.45 -19.09 -40.24
CA ALA A 190 -5.41 -19.10 -41.35
C ALA A 190 -6.87 -19.15 -40.87
N SER A 191 -7.19 -20.00 -39.87
CA SER A 191 -8.53 -20.06 -39.27
C SER A 191 -8.93 -18.70 -38.65
N LEU A 192 -7.97 -18.02 -38.03
CA LEU A 192 -8.17 -16.71 -37.42
C LEU A 192 -8.44 -15.62 -38.47
N THR A 193 -7.69 -15.62 -39.58
CA THR A 193 -7.97 -14.71 -40.71
C THR A 193 -9.32 -14.97 -41.37
N GLY A 194 -9.71 -16.24 -41.54
CA GLY A 194 -11.02 -16.62 -42.05
C GLY A 194 -12.17 -16.17 -41.14
N TRP A 195 -11.98 -16.31 -39.82
CA TRP A 195 -12.93 -15.80 -38.84
C TRP A 195 -13.01 -14.27 -38.86
N TYR A 196 -11.88 -13.56 -38.87
CA TYR A 196 -11.84 -12.10 -38.88
C TYR A 196 -12.54 -11.53 -40.12
N GLN A 197 -12.31 -12.12 -41.29
CA GLN A 197 -13.01 -11.76 -42.53
C GLN A 197 -14.52 -12.00 -42.43
N HIS A 198 -14.95 -13.05 -41.74
CA HIS A 198 -16.37 -13.35 -41.56
C HIS A 198 -17.02 -12.41 -40.52
N ALA A 199 -16.32 -12.07 -39.43
CA ALA A 199 -16.78 -11.14 -38.41
C ALA A 199 -16.94 -9.71 -38.95
N THR A 200 -15.96 -9.24 -39.73
CA THR A 200 -16.01 -7.91 -40.37
C THR A 200 -17.06 -7.81 -41.48
N LYS A 201 -17.26 -8.87 -42.28
CA LYS A 201 -18.31 -8.89 -43.33
C LYS A 201 -19.74 -8.87 -42.77
N LYS A 202 -20.00 -9.49 -41.61
CA LYS A 202 -21.33 -9.54 -40.96
C LYS A 202 -21.86 -8.18 -40.50
N SER A 203 -21.02 -7.16 -40.35
CA SER A 203 -21.45 -5.78 -40.03
C SER A 203 -22.19 -5.08 -41.20
N SER A 204 -22.09 -5.61 -42.43
CA SER A 204 -22.61 -4.96 -43.65
C SER A 204 -23.96 -5.46 -44.17
N SER A 205 -24.84 -6.05 -43.35
CA SER A 205 -26.18 -6.45 -43.82
C SER A 205 -27.20 -5.29 -43.79
N PRO A 206 -27.92 -4.97 -44.88
CA PRO A 206 -28.85 -3.85 -44.94
C PRO A 206 -30.23 -4.24 -44.39
N LYS A 207 -30.47 -4.05 -43.08
CA LYS A 207 -31.84 -4.06 -42.53
C LYS A 207 -32.07 -2.89 -41.57
N LYS A 208 -32.84 -1.91 -42.09
CA LYS A 208 -33.58 -0.81 -41.44
C LYS A 208 -32.87 -0.03 -40.33
N LYS A 209 -32.47 1.20 -40.71
CA LYS A 209 -32.13 2.35 -39.85
C LYS A 209 -32.97 2.38 -38.56
N ARG A 210 -32.34 2.04 -37.45
CA ARG A 210 -32.61 2.65 -36.14
C ARG A 210 -31.29 3.23 -35.64
N SER A 211 -31.32 4.51 -35.31
CA SER A 211 -30.18 5.30 -34.91
C SER A 211 -29.67 4.86 -33.53
N SER A 212 -28.64 4.04 -33.52
CA SER A 212 -27.63 4.06 -32.48
C SER A 212 -26.28 4.20 -33.17
N SER A 213 -25.57 5.28 -32.84
CA SER A 213 -24.23 5.58 -33.29
C SER A 213 -23.25 4.55 -32.76
N SER A 214 -23.02 3.44 -33.47
CA SER A 214 -21.91 2.55 -33.16
C SER A 214 -20.62 3.16 -33.72
N GLY A 215 -19.81 3.77 -32.87
CA GLY A 215 -18.51 4.36 -33.21
C GLY A 215 -17.42 3.33 -33.55
N HIS A 216 -17.76 2.26 -34.27
CA HIS A 216 -16.83 1.19 -34.62
C HIS A 216 -16.39 1.29 -36.08
N TRP A 217 -15.09 1.13 -36.29
CA TRP A 217 -14.42 1.23 -37.59
C TRP A 217 -14.78 0.07 -38.54
N PRO A 218 -14.73 0.26 -39.87
CA PRO A 218 -15.09 -0.77 -40.86
C PRO A 218 -14.18 -2.02 -40.85
N SER A 219 -12.95 -1.90 -40.32
CA SER A 219 -12.05 -3.03 -40.04
C SER A 219 -11.36 -2.79 -38.69
N PRO A 220 -11.97 -3.17 -37.56
CA PRO A 220 -11.41 -2.88 -36.25
C PRO A 220 -10.08 -3.62 -36.05
N PRO A 221 -9.01 -2.97 -35.55
CA PRO A 221 -7.79 -3.66 -35.18
C PRO A 221 -8.03 -4.74 -34.11
N VAL A 222 -7.21 -5.78 -34.13
CA VAL A 222 -7.13 -6.77 -33.06
C VAL A 222 -5.99 -6.35 -32.13
N VAL A 223 -6.34 -5.95 -30.91
CA VAL A 223 -5.36 -5.53 -29.91
C VAL A 223 -5.01 -6.73 -29.04
N VAL A 224 -3.73 -7.13 -29.05
CA VAL A 224 -3.22 -8.22 -28.22
C VAL A 224 -2.35 -7.64 -27.12
N ILE A 225 -2.78 -7.80 -25.88
CA ILE A 225 -2.13 -7.29 -24.68
C ILE A 225 -1.36 -8.43 -24.01
N PHE A 226 -0.03 -8.30 -23.95
CA PHE A 226 0.83 -9.17 -23.16
C PHE A 226 1.02 -8.54 -21.77
N LYS A 227 0.41 -9.14 -20.72
CA LYS A 227 0.48 -8.58 -19.35
C LYS A 227 1.92 -8.55 -18.81
N ASP A 228 2.64 -9.66 -18.96
CA ASP A 228 3.98 -9.85 -18.37
C ASP A 228 5.00 -10.29 -19.43
N LEU A 229 5.56 -9.37 -20.21
CA LEU A 229 6.49 -9.71 -21.30
C LEU A 229 7.71 -10.51 -20.79
N GLU A 230 8.20 -10.19 -19.59
CA GLU A 230 9.43 -10.76 -19.01
C GLU A 230 9.32 -12.25 -18.68
N SER A 231 8.10 -12.73 -18.39
CA SER A 231 7.85 -14.12 -18.03
C SER A 231 7.69 -15.02 -19.26
N PHE A 232 7.45 -14.46 -20.45
CA PHE A 232 7.24 -15.26 -21.65
C PHE A 232 8.54 -15.91 -22.14
N PRO A 233 8.49 -17.17 -22.59
CA PRO A 233 9.62 -17.78 -23.25
C PRO A 233 9.93 -17.06 -24.57
N ALA A 234 11.17 -16.56 -24.71
CA ALA A 234 11.62 -15.78 -25.88
C ALA A 234 11.32 -16.48 -27.21
N ASN A 235 11.47 -17.80 -27.27
CA ASN A 235 11.22 -18.60 -28.47
C ASN A 235 9.76 -18.48 -28.96
N VAL A 236 8.79 -18.50 -28.04
CA VAL A 236 7.37 -18.42 -28.39
C VAL A 236 7.01 -17.03 -28.87
N LEU A 237 7.53 -16.00 -28.19
CA LEU A 237 7.29 -14.60 -28.56
C LEU A 237 7.87 -14.28 -29.95
N GLN A 238 9.12 -14.68 -30.20
CA GLN A 238 9.77 -14.46 -31.51
C GLN A 238 9.03 -15.18 -32.64
N GLN A 239 8.67 -16.46 -32.45
CA GLN A 239 7.90 -17.20 -33.45
C GLN A 239 6.53 -16.56 -33.70
N PHE A 240 5.84 -16.11 -32.66
CA PHE A 240 4.55 -15.46 -32.78
C PHE A 240 4.64 -14.14 -33.56
N ILE A 241 5.65 -13.31 -33.30
CA ILE A 241 5.85 -12.04 -34.02
C ILE A 241 6.14 -12.30 -35.51
N VAL A 242 7.03 -13.25 -35.82
CA VAL A 242 7.36 -13.60 -37.22
C VAL A 242 6.14 -14.15 -37.96
N ILE A 243 5.34 -15.00 -37.31
CA ILE A 243 4.08 -15.49 -37.89
C ILE A 243 3.13 -14.32 -38.10
N SER A 244 2.91 -13.50 -37.08
CA SER A 244 2.00 -12.35 -37.13
C SER A 244 2.37 -11.36 -38.23
N SER A 245 3.66 -11.08 -38.43
CA SER A 245 4.15 -10.16 -39.45
C SER A 245 3.75 -10.58 -40.87
N ARG A 246 3.74 -11.88 -41.15
CA ARG A 246 3.29 -12.41 -42.45
C ARG A 246 1.79 -12.23 -42.72
N TYR A 247 0.98 -12.08 -41.67
CA TYR A 247 -0.48 -11.99 -41.77
C TYR A 247 -1.04 -10.58 -41.55
N ILE A 248 -0.20 -9.54 -41.39
CA ILE A 248 -0.64 -8.15 -41.14
C ILE A 248 -1.63 -7.65 -42.20
N HIS A 249 -1.39 -7.92 -43.49
CA HIS A 249 -2.28 -7.47 -44.56
C HIS A 249 -3.70 -8.03 -44.46
N SER A 250 -3.85 -9.20 -43.86
CA SER A 250 -5.14 -9.87 -43.67
C SER A 250 -5.78 -9.56 -42.32
N LEU A 251 -4.98 -9.13 -41.34
CA LEU A 251 -5.41 -8.87 -39.98
C LEU A 251 -4.64 -7.68 -39.40
N PRO A 252 -5.30 -6.53 -39.17
CA PRO A 252 -4.68 -5.40 -38.49
C PRO A 252 -4.42 -5.75 -37.02
N LEU A 253 -3.19 -6.16 -36.70
CA LEU A 253 -2.77 -6.54 -35.36
C LEU A 253 -2.03 -5.37 -34.69
N VAL A 254 -2.35 -5.08 -33.43
CA VAL A 254 -1.56 -4.19 -32.59
C VAL A 254 -1.14 -4.95 -31.34
N LEU A 255 0.12 -4.83 -30.94
CA LEU A 255 0.62 -5.47 -29.71
C LEU A 255 0.83 -4.43 -28.61
N LEU A 256 0.32 -4.72 -27.41
CA LEU A 256 0.64 -3.97 -26.20
C LEU A 256 1.55 -4.83 -25.32
N PHE A 257 2.72 -4.33 -24.98
CA PHE A 257 3.66 -5.01 -24.09
C PHE A 257 3.63 -4.37 -22.70
N GLY A 258 3.17 -5.13 -21.71
CA GLY A 258 3.36 -4.81 -20.29
C GLY A 258 4.78 -5.14 -19.86
N ILE A 259 5.55 -4.11 -19.52
CA ILE A 259 6.94 -4.21 -19.09
C ILE A 259 7.02 -3.73 -17.65
N ALA A 260 7.56 -4.58 -16.78
CA ALA A 260 7.76 -4.23 -15.37
C ALA A 260 9.04 -3.43 -15.14
N THR A 261 10.12 -3.77 -15.84
CA THR A 261 11.43 -3.13 -15.65
C THR A 261 11.70 -2.00 -16.65
N SER A 262 12.63 -2.18 -17.56
CA SER A 262 13.08 -1.18 -18.54
C SER A 262 12.88 -1.72 -19.96
N PRO A 263 12.77 -0.84 -20.98
CA PRO A 263 12.59 -1.28 -22.36
C PRO A 263 13.79 -2.07 -22.91
N VAL A 264 14.94 -2.09 -22.20
CA VAL A 264 16.09 -2.96 -22.52
C VAL A 264 15.70 -4.44 -22.53
N VAL A 265 14.68 -4.84 -21.77
CA VAL A 265 14.19 -6.22 -21.77
C VAL A 265 13.67 -6.64 -23.14
N ILE A 266 13.06 -5.72 -23.92
CA ILE A 266 12.62 -6.02 -25.29
C ILE A 266 13.81 -6.45 -26.14
N HIS A 267 14.93 -5.72 -26.06
CA HIS A 267 16.16 -6.04 -26.80
C HIS A 267 16.84 -7.33 -26.31
N ARG A 268 16.60 -7.75 -25.06
CA ARG A 268 17.10 -9.03 -24.54
C ARG A 268 16.25 -10.22 -24.97
N LEU A 269 14.93 -10.05 -25.02
CA LEU A 269 13.99 -11.12 -25.38
C LEU A 269 13.87 -11.30 -26.90
N LEU A 270 13.91 -10.21 -27.66
CA LEU A 270 13.79 -10.21 -29.11
C LEU A 270 15.16 -10.11 -29.77
N SER A 271 15.42 -10.97 -30.74
CA SER A 271 16.58 -10.82 -31.62
C SER A 271 16.40 -9.57 -32.52
N HIS A 272 17.52 -9.01 -32.99
CA HIS A 272 17.50 -7.81 -33.84
C HIS A 272 16.60 -7.98 -35.07
N SER A 273 16.60 -9.16 -35.70
CA SER A 273 15.75 -9.46 -36.85
C SER A 273 14.25 -9.38 -36.54
N VAL A 274 13.84 -9.73 -35.32
CA VAL A 274 12.43 -9.66 -34.88
C VAL A 274 12.08 -8.24 -34.43
N SER A 275 13.03 -7.55 -33.78
CA SER A 275 12.88 -6.15 -33.37
C SER A 275 12.59 -5.23 -34.56
N SER A 276 13.25 -5.46 -35.71
CA SER A 276 13.01 -4.69 -36.95
C SER A 276 11.61 -4.89 -37.54
N LEU A 277 10.83 -5.88 -37.09
CA LEU A 277 9.45 -6.10 -37.53
C LEU A 277 8.43 -5.31 -36.69
N LEU A 278 8.88 -4.62 -35.65
CA LEU A 278 8.01 -3.91 -34.72
C LEU A 278 8.27 -2.40 -34.80
N CYS A 279 7.18 -1.62 -34.89
CA CYS A 279 7.21 -0.19 -34.66
C CYS A 279 6.86 0.06 -33.19
N ILE A 280 7.87 0.25 -32.33
CA ILE A 280 7.70 0.39 -30.88
C ILE A 280 7.56 1.87 -30.50
N GLU A 281 6.43 2.23 -29.89
CA GLU A 281 6.27 3.48 -29.14
C GLU A 281 6.26 3.21 -27.63
N LEU A 282 6.98 4.04 -26.87
CA LEU A 282 7.13 3.88 -25.42
C LEU A 282 6.10 4.73 -24.68
N PHE A 283 5.35 4.09 -23.78
CA PHE A 283 4.40 4.71 -22.87
C PHE A 283 4.86 4.47 -21.44
N GLN A 284 5.09 5.54 -20.70
CA GLN A 284 5.50 5.45 -19.30
C GLN A 284 4.30 5.68 -18.40
N SER A 285 4.04 4.77 -17.47
CA SER A 285 3.04 4.98 -16.43
C SER A 285 3.53 5.92 -15.34
N LEU A 286 2.59 6.36 -14.49
CA LEU A 286 2.92 7.06 -13.26
C LEU A 286 3.75 6.18 -12.33
N SER A 287 4.59 6.81 -11.51
CA SER A 287 5.39 6.09 -10.52
C SER A 287 4.51 5.61 -9.35
N CYS A 288 4.83 4.46 -8.76
CA CYS A 288 4.07 3.92 -7.64
C CYS A 288 4.09 4.84 -6.40
N THR A 289 5.18 5.57 -6.20
CA THR A 289 5.33 6.52 -5.08
C THR A 289 4.44 7.74 -5.25
N GLU A 290 4.27 8.24 -6.48
CA GLU A 290 3.29 9.28 -6.80
C GLU A 290 1.87 8.76 -6.63
N HIS A 291 1.58 7.56 -7.15
CA HIS A 291 0.27 6.93 -6.96
C HIS A 291 -0.07 6.81 -5.47
N LEU A 292 0.82 6.27 -4.64
CA LEU A 292 0.61 6.20 -3.19
C LEU A 292 0.38 7.59 -2.59
N SER A 293 1.16 8.60 -2.98
CA SER A 293 0.99 9.96 -2.45
C SER A 293 -0.41 10.52 -2.77
N THR A 294 -0.92 10.29 -3.99
CA THR A 294 -2.27 10.71 -4.37
C THR A 294 -3.35 9.94 -3.62
N VAL A 295 -3.17 8.63 -3.43
CA VAL A 295 -4.07 7.78 -2.65
C VAL A 295 -4.10 8.23 -1.19
N VAL A 296 -2.95 8.49 -0.56
CA VAL A 296 -2.89 9.01 0.81
C VAL A 296 -3.56 10.39 0.92
N ASN A 297 -3.31 11.29 -0.04
CA ASN A 297 -3.90 12.63 -0.06
C ASN A 297 -5.42 12.61 -0.22
N LYS A 298 -5.97 11.64 -0.96
CA LYS A 298 -7.41 11.56 -1.27
C LYS A 298 -8.17 10.66 -0.31
N LEU A 299 -7.57 9.57 0.18
CA LEU A 299 -8.21 8.67 1.14
C LEU A 299 -7.98 9.11 2.58
N LEU A 300 -6.73 9.20 3.03
CA LEU A 300 -6.42 9.45 4.45
C LEU A 300 -6.64 10.92 4.84
N LEU A 301 -6.22 11.85 3.99
CA LEU A 301 -6.35 13.29 4.26
C LEU A 301 -7.74 13.85 3.91
N SER A 302 -8.63 13.11 3.24
CA SER A 302 -9.99 13.62 3.03
C SER A 302 -10.83 13.52 4.30
N ASN A 303 -11.68 14.51 4.53
CA ASN A 303 -12.64 14.52 5.65
C ASN A 303 -13.91 13.71 5.32
N ILE A 304 -13.93 13.05 4.17
CA ILE A 304 -15.03 12.20 3.70
C ILE A 304 -15.13 10.93 4.56
N PHE A 305 -14.00 10.51 5.15
CA PHE A 305 -13.89 9.35 6.02
C PHE A 305 -13.65 9.81 7.47
N PRO A 306 -14.53 9.42 8.41
CA PRO A 306 -14.33 9.70 9.83
C PRO A 306 -13.19 8.86 10.42
N PHE A 307 -12.95 7.66 9.86
CA PHE A 307 -11.87 6.78 10.29
C PHE A 307 -10.49 7.32 9.92
N LYS A 308 -9.57 7.32 10.89
CA LYS A 308 -8.18 7.76 10.71
C LYS A 308 -7.20 6.74 11.30
N LEU A 309 -6.00 6.71 10.73
CA LEU A 309 -4.90 5.88 11.22
C LEU A 309 -4.02 6.68 12.19
N SER A 310 -3.51 6.01 13.23
CA SER A 310 -2.41 6.55 14.02
C SER A 310 -1.10 6.60 13.20
N GLY A 311 -0.21 7.53 13.55
CA GLY A 311 1.10 7.70 12.90
C GLY A 311 1.91 6.41 12.83
N LYS A 312 1.95 5.63 13.93
CA LYS A 312 2.68 4.35 13.98
C LYS A 312 2.13 3.30 13.01
N VAL A 313 0.80 3.21 12.87
CA VAL A 313 0.17 2.26 11.94
C VAL A 313 0.49 2.66 10.50
N LEU A 314 0.36 3.96 10.20
CA LEU A 314 0.69 4.50 8.89
C LEU A 314 2.17 4.29 8.55
N GLN A 315 3.08 4.47 9.51
CA GLN A 315 4.50 4.19 9.34
C GLN A 315 4.76 2.72 9.01
N VAL A 316 4.07 1.77 9.67
CA VAL A 316 4.17 0.34 9.34
C VAL A 316 3.70 0.07 7.90
N LEU A 317 2.55 0.59 7.49
CA LEU A 317 2.02 0.42 6.14
C LEU A 317 2.94 1.03 5.07
N ILE A 318 3.47 2.22 5.34
CA ILE A 318 4.44 2.89 4.47
C ILE A 318 5.75 2.11 4.40
N THR A 319 6.22 1.55 5.52
CA THR A 319 7.44 0.73 5.57
C THR A 319 7.26 -0.53 4.74
N ILE A 320 6.10 -1.19 4.83
CA ILE A 320 5.77 -2.35 3.99
C ILE A 320 5.80 -1.95 2.51
N PHE A 321 5.22 -0.79 2.16
CA PHE A 321 5.18 -0.33 0.78
C PHE A 321 6.57 0.04 0.21
N LEU A 322 7.38 0.78 0.97
CA LEU A 322 8.67 1.29 0.46
C LEU A 322 9.78 0.24 0.47
N TYR A 323 9.79 -0.66 1.46
CA TYR A 323 10.90 -1.61 1.65
C TYR A 323 10.60 -3.02 1.16
N HIS A 324 9.33 -3.43 1.08
CA HIS A 324 8.95 -4.78 0.64
C HIS A 324 8.30 -4.74 -0.75
N ASP A 325 7.11 -4.13 -0.85
CA ASP A 325 6.29 -4.21 -2.05
C ASP A 325 5.81 -2.82 -2.49
N PHE A 326 6.22 -2.35 -3.67
CA PHE A 326 5.66 -1.11 -4.28
C PHE A 326 4.21 -1.28 -4.79
N SER A 327 3.41 -2.13 -4.15
CA SER A 327 2.01 -2.39 -4.50
C SER A 327 1.05 -1.51 -3.69
N VAL A 328 0.23 -0.74 -4.41
CA VAL A 328 -0.78 0.10 -3.79
C VAL A 328 -1.96 -0.75 -3.34
N GLN A 329 -2.27 -1.85 -4.05
CA GLN A 329 -3.30 -2.80 -3.60
C GLN A 329 -2.99 -3.39 -2.22
N ASN A 330 -1.73 -3.75 -1.95
CA ASN A 330 -1.34 -4.25 -0.63
C ASN A 330 -1.52 -3.16 0.44
N PHE A 331 -1.22 -1.90 0.13
CA PHE A 331 -1.50 -0.77 1.02
C PHE A 331 -3.01 -0.61 1.28
N ILE A 332 -3.86 -0.68 0.25
CA ILE A 332 -5.32 -0.60 0.39
C ILE A 332 -5.88 -1.77 1.19
N LYS A 333 -5.39 -3.00 0.95
CA LYS A 333 -5.76 -4.18 1.74
C LYS A 333 -5.34 -4.03 3.20
N GLY A 334 -4.14 -3.50 3.46
CA GLY A 334 -3.67 -3.17 4.81
C GLY A 334 -4.54 -2.11 5.48
N PHE A 335 -5.00 -1.10 4.74
CA PHE A 335 -5.95 -0.11 5.24
C PHE A 335 -7.33 -0.72 5.53
N GLN A 336 -7.86 -1.57 4.64
CA GLN A 336 -9.11 -2.31 4.87
C GLN A 336 -9.01 -3.23 6.10
N LEU A 337 -7.88 -3.91 6.29
CA LEU A 337 -7.63 -4.70 7.48
C LEU A 337 -7.61 -3.83 8.74
N SER A 338 -7.03 -2.63 8.67
CA SER A 338 -7.03 -1.66 9.79
C SER A 338 -8.44 -1.23 10.17
N VAL A 339 -9.31 -1.01 9.18
CA VAL A 339 -10.74 -0.69 9.39
C VAL A 339 -11.42 -1.86 10.10
N ILE A 340 -11.28 -3.08 9.56
CA ILE A 340 -11.93 -4.27 10.13
C ILE A 340 -11.46 -4.51 11.57
N GLU A 341 -10.16 -4.39 11.82
CA GLU A 341 -9.59 -4.59 13.16
C GLU A 341 -10.08 -3.51 14.14
N HIS A 342 -10.20 -2.25 13.71
CA HIS A 342 -10.76 -1.18 14.54
C HIS A 342 -12.21 -1.44 14.96
N PHE A 343 -13.06 -1.83 14.00
CA PHE A 343 -14.47 -2.12 14.29
C PHE A 343 -14.66 -3.40 15.10
N HIS A 344 -13.74 -4.37 14.98
CA HIS A 344 -13.76 -5.61 15.76
C HIS A 344 -13.24 -5.40 17.19
N SER A 345 -12.16 -4.63 17.38
CA SER A 345 -11.53 -4.43 18.69
C SER A 345 -12.31 -3.48 19.60
N GLN A 346 -12.81 -2.36 19.07
CA GLN A 346 -13.36 -1.28 19.88
C GLN A 346 -14.88 -1.19 19.75
N PRO A 347 -15.63 -1.22 20.87
CA PRO A 347 -17.09 -1.13 20.82
C PRO A 347 -17.62 0.26 20.45
N LEU A 348 -16.85 1.30 20.81
CA LEU A 348 -17.20 2.70 20.55
C LEU A 348 -17.01 3.13 19.11
N SER A 349 -16.47 2.27 18.24
CA SER A 349 -16.30 2.53 16.82
C SER A 349 -17.63 2.78 16.10
N ILE A 350 -18.78 2.44 16.71
CA ILE A 350 -20.11 2.85 16.23
C ILE A 350 -20.27 4.37 16.10
N LEU A 351 -19.53 5.14 16.90
CA LEU A 351 -19.52 6.60 16.84
C LEU A 351 -18.70 7.16 15.66
N CYS A 352 -17.96 6.30 14.96
CA CYS A 352 -17.17 6.67 13.78
C CYS A 352 -18.06 6.79 12.53
N CYS A 353 -18.97 7.77 12.55
CA CYS A 353 -19.91 8.02 11.46
C CYS A 353 -19.86 9.50 11.00
N SER A 354 -20.64 9.83 9.98
CA SER A 354 -20.79 11.22 9.56
C SER A 354 -21.53 12.06 10.61
N ARG A 355 -21.34 13.38 10.62
CA ARG A 355 -21.93 14.32 11.61
C ARG A 355 -23.42 14.09 11.88
N LEU A 356 -24.20 13.78 10.84
CA LEU A 356 -25.65 13.59 10.95
C LEU A 356 -26.03 12.28 11.64
N GLU A 357 -25.26 11.22 11.40
CA GLU A 357 -25.47 9.90 11.97
C GLU A 357 -25.01 9.87 13.43
N VAL A 358 -23.92 10.57 13.77
CA VAL A 358 -23.39 10.69 15.13
C VAL A 358 -24.49 11.07 16.12
N SER A 359 -25.27 12.12 15.84
CA SER A 359 -26.35 12.57 16.72
C SER A 359 -27.42 11.50 16.98
N LYS A 360 -27.69 10.63 15.99
CA LYS A 360 -28.64 9.52 16.12
C LYS A 360 -28.05 8.37 16.92
N HIS A 361 -26.78 8.05 16.70
CA HIS A 361 -26.07 7.00 17.43
C HIS A 361 -25.87 7.36 18.90
N VAL A 362 -25.51 8.61 19.20
CA VAL A 362 -25.33 9.12 20.57
C VAL A 362 -26.63 9.00 21.38
N LYS A 363 -27.78 9.35 20.78
CA LYS A 363 -29.09 9.20 21.44
C LYS A 363 -29.40 7.72 21.76
N ASN A 364 -29.05 6.82 20.85
CA ASN A 364 -29.31 5.39 20.95
C ASN A 364 -28.28 4.60 21.79
N LEU A 365 -27.33 5.27 22.47
CA LEU A 365 -26.32 4.58 23.28
C LEU A 365 -26.94 3.85 24.48
N SER A 366 -26.51 2.61 24.70
CA SER A 366 -26.82 1.82 25.90
C SER A 366 -25.97 2.28 27.10
N ASN A 367 -26.40 1.90 28.32
CA ASN A 367 -25.60 2.17 29.52
C ASN A 367 -24.21 1.52 29.47
N THR A 368 -24.10 0.30 28.93
CA THR A 368 -22.80 -0.38 28.75
C THR A 368 -21.85 0.40 27.82
N GLN A 369 -22.38 1.06 26.79
CA GLN A 369 -21.59 1.92 25.91
C GLN A 369 -21.18 3.22 26.62
N CYS A 370 -22.04 3.79 27.46
CA CYS A 370 -21.69 4.92 28.31
C CYS A 370 -20.56 4.58 29.29
N GLU A 371 -20.59 3.40 29.92
CA GLU A 371 -19.50 2.91 30.77
C GLU A 371 -18.21 2.73 29.96
N ASN A 372 -18.28 2.17 28.77
CA ASN A 372 -17.12 2.06 27.88
C ASN A 372 -16.52 3.43 27.55
N ILE A 373 -17.34 4.46 27.33
CA ILE A 373 -16.87 5.85 27.12
C ILE A 373 -16.14 6.36 28.37
N ARG A 374 -16.69 6.10 29.57
CA ARG A 374 -16.05 6.50 30.84
C ARG A 374 -14.69 5.81 31.05
N HIS A 375 -14.52 4.60 30.52
CA HIS A 375 -13.28 3.84 30.60
C HIS A 375 -12.18 4.31 29.62
N LEU A 376 -12.44 5.28 28.74
CA LEU A 376 -11.42 5.73 27.78
C LEU A 376 -10.35 6.59 28.46
N PRO A 377 -9.06 6.38 28.14
CA PRO A 377 -7.97 7.20 28.66
C PRO A 377 -8.12 8.69 28.34
N SER A 378 -8.51 9.04 27.10
CA SER A 378 -8.75 10.44 26.70
C SER A 378 -9.92 11.09 27.44
N PHE A 379 -10.92 10.30 27.81
CA PHE A 379 -12.05 10.81 28.58
C PHE A 379 -11.66 10.99 30.06
N MET A 380 -10.87 10.07 30.62
CA MET A 380 -10.34 10.20 31.98
C MET A 380 -9.47 11.46 32.13
N SER A 381 -8.55 11.69 31.20
CA SER A 381 -7.70 12.89 31.24
C SER A 381 -8.53 14.18 31.10
N TYR A 382 -9.59 14.17 30.30
CA TYR A 382 -10.52 15.30 30.22
C TYR A 382 -11.24 15.54 31.55
N VAL A 383 -11.75 14.49 32.18
CA VAL A 383 -12.45 14.58 33.47
C VAL A 383 -11.53 15.14 34.56
N GLU A 384 -10.25 14.78 34.56
CA GLU A 384 -9.25 15.31 35.51
C GLU A 384 -9.04 16.83 35.37
N THR A 385 -9.22 17.39 34.16
CA THR A 385 -9.06 18.84 33.91
C THR A 385 -10.29 19.67 34.25
N GLN A 386 -11.43 19.01 34.55
CA GLN A 386 -12.72 19.66 34.71
C GLN A 386 -13.03 20.02 36.17
N THR A 387 -14.03 20.88 36.39
CA THR A 387 -14.52 21.23 37.74
C THR A 387 -15.16 20.04 38.47
N PRO A 388 -15.10 19.99 39.81
CA PRO A 388 -15.59 18.85 40.59
C PRO A 388 -17.11 18.62 40.45
N GLU A 389 -17.90 19.66 40.23
CA GLU A 389 -19.36 19.55 39.99
C GLU A 389 -19.65 18.84 38.66
N ALA A 390 -18.99 19.26 37.58
CA ALA A 390 -19.11 18.63 36.28
C ALA A 390 -18.52 17.22 36.26
N GLN A 391 -17.49 16.93 37.07
CA GLN A 391 -16.96 15.58 37.25
C GLN A 391 -18.02 14.61 37.81
N VAL A 392 -18.76 15.03 38.84
CA VAL A 392 -19.84 14.21 39.40
C VAL A 392 -20.96 13.98 38.38
N GLU A 393 -21.34 15.01 37.62
CA GLU A 393 -22.38 14.91 36.60
C GLU A 393 -21.99 14.00 35.43
N LEU A 394 -20.74 14.09 34.95
CA LEU A 394 -20.21 13.23 33.87
C LEU A 394 -20.15 11.75 34.25
N LEU A 395 -19.83 11.46 35.51
CA LEU A 395 -19.70 10.10 36.03
C LEU A 395 -21.04 9.49 36.43
N THR A 396 -22.01 10.30 36.86
CA THR A 396 -23.29 9.81 37.41
C THR A 396 -24.41 9.81 36.38
N SER A 397 -24.48 10.82 35.51
CA SER A 397 -25.62 11.03 34.61
C SER A 397 -25.31 10.67 33.16
N ASP A 398 -26.08 9.75 32.59
CA ASP A 398 -25.90 9.30 31.21
C ASP A 398 -26.41 10.33 30.19
N THR A 399 -27.42 11.13 30.54
CA THR A 399 -27.98 12.16 29.65
C THR A 399 -26.97 13.28 29.39
N TYR A 400 -26.31 13.76 30.44
CA TYR A 400 -25.27 14.78 30.32
C TYR A 400 -24.05 14.24 29.57
N LEU A 401 -23.64 12.99 29.85
CA LEU A 401 -22.57 12.34 29.10
C LEU A 401 -22.90 12.28 27.59
N LYS A 402 -24.14 11.94 27.22
CA LYS A 402 -24.56 11.92 25.81
C LYS A 402 -24.44 13.30 25.16
N GLU A 403 -24.90 14.37 25.81
CA GLU A 403 -24.76 15.73 25.30
C GLU A 403 -23.28 16.13 25.12
N GLN A 404 -22.43 15.82 26.10
CA GLN A 404 -21.00 16.13 26.02
C GLN A 404 -20.27 15.30 24.96
N THR A 405 -20.61 14.02 24.81
CA THR A 405 -20.05 13.19 23.73
C THR A 405 -20.39 13.75 22.34
N GLN A 406 -21.59 14.33 22.17
CA GLN A 406 -21.95 14.99 20.92
C GLN A 406 -21.06 16.23 20.68
N ASN A 407 -20.86 17.07 21.70
CA ASN A 407 -19.98 18.23 21.62
C ASN A 407 -18.53 17.84 21.28
N PHE A 408 -18.01 16.78 21.91
CA PHE A 408 -16.65 16.28 21.64
C PHE A 408 -16.51 15.76 20.22
N LEU A 409 -17.50 15.03 19.69
CA LEU A 409 -17.46 14.53 18.31
C LEU A 409 -17.57 15.68 17.30
N GLU A 410 -18.39 16.69 17.56
CA GLU A 410 -18.46 17.89 16.72
C GLU A 410 -17.14 18.67 16.73
N ALA A 411 -16.51 18.81 17.91
CA ALA A 411 -15.18 19.40 18.06
C ALA A 411 -14.12 18.61 17.29
N LEU A 412 -14.09 17.28 17.39
CA LEU A 412 -13.18 16.41 16.63
C LEU A 412 -13.35 16.57 15.11
N HIS A 413 -14.58 16.61 14.62
CA HIS A 413 -14.82 16.85 13.19
C HIS A 413 -14.34 18.24 12.77
N SER A 414 -14.54 19.27 13.59
CA SER A 414 -14.04 20.62 13.30
C SER A 414 -12.51 20.67 13.30
N TYR A 415 -11.86 19.94 14.22
CA TYR A 415 -10.42 19.79 14.28
C TYR A 415 -9.87 19.10 13.03
N HIS A 416 -10.47 18.02 12.53
CA HIS A 416 -10.03 17.39 11.27
C HIS A 416 -10.21 18.29 10.04
N GLU A 417 -11.25 19.13 10.04
CA GLU A 417 -11.50 20.13 9.00
C GLU A 417 -10.44 21.24 8.98
N THR A 418 -9.93 21.67 10.13
CA THR A 418 -8.88 22.69 10.24
C THR A 418 -7.47 22.10 10.08
N PHE A 419 -7.24 20.88 10.58
CA PHE A 419 -5.94 20.21 10.54
C PHE A 419 -5.46 19.96 9.11
N THR A 420 -6.33 19.46 8.22
CA THR A 420 -5.93 19.07 6.85
C THR A 420 -5.44 20.24 6.00
N PRO A 421 -6.15 21.38 5.91
CA PRO A 421 -5.69 22.54 5.12
C PRO A 421 -4.39 23.12 5.68
N ILE A 422 -4.24 23.16 6.99
CA ILE A 422 -3.06 23.71 7.66
C ILE A 422 -1.83 22.82 7.42
N LEU A 423 -2.01 21.50 7.48
CA LEU A 423 -0.97 20.54 7.12
C LEU A 423 -0.51 20.73 5.67
N ARG A 424 -1.43 21.00 4.74
CA ARG A 424 -1.08 21.30 3.34
C ARG A 424 -0.32 22.61 3.19
N CYS A 425 -0.68 23.63 3.97
CA CYS A 425 0.07 24.88 4.00
C CYS A 425 1.50 24.63 4.48
N LEU A 426 1.66 23.92 5.61
CA LEU A 426 2.98 23.57 6.13
C LEU A 426 3.78 22.74 5.13
N HIS A 427 3.17 21.79 4.44
CA HIS A 427 3.84 21.04 3.38
C HIS A 427 4.34 21.93 2.25
N HIS A 428 3.57 22.94 1.86
CA HIS A 428 4.00 23.86 0.81
C HIS A 428 5.26 24.61 1.22
N PHE A 429 5.32 25.07 2.48
CA PHE A 429 6.53 25.65 3.05
C PHE A 429 7.69 24.66 3.06
N THR A 430 7.51 23.45 3.60
CA THR A 430 8.60 22.47 3.73
C THR A 430 9.11 21.90 2.41
N SER A 431 8.26 21.83 1.38
CA SER A 431 8.63 21.32 0.04
C SER A 431 9.65 22.21 -0.69
N ILE A 432 9.73 23.48 -0.32
CA ILE A 432 10.63 24.46 -0.95
C ILE A 432 11.98 24.53 -0.22
N LEU A 433 12.04 24.01 1.01
CA LEU A 433 13.26 24.05 1.80
C LEU A 433 14.32 23.09 1.26
N PRO A 434 15.58 23.54 1.14
CA PRO A 434 16.69 22.62 0.91
C PRO A 434 16.85 21.71 2.13
N LYS A 435 17.20 20.43 1.89
CA LYS A 435 17.37 19.34 2.89
C LYS A 435 16.09 18.68 3.44
N TYR A 436 14.89 19.20 3.17
CA TYR A 436 13.61 18.56 3.53
C TYR A 436 13.56 18.00 4.98
N PRO A 437 13.79 18.82 6.01
CA PRO A 437 13.89 18.34 7.40
C PRO A 437 12.62 17.63 7.88
N LEU A 438 11.45 18.10 7.46
CA LEU A 438 10.14 17.54 7.81
C LEU A 438 9.59 16.54 6.77
N GLY A 439 10.41 16.17 5.78
CA GLY A 439 10.05 15.26 4.70
C GLY A 439 9.69 15.94 3.38
N LYS A 440 9.84 15.18 2.29
CA LYS A 440 9.56 15.63 0.91
C LYS A 440 8.09 15.51 0.55
N GLN A 441 7.38 14.56 1.16
CA GLN A 441 6.01 14.22 0.80
C GLN A 441 5.06 14.53 1.95
N ILE A 442 3.80 14.86 1.62
CA ILE A 442 2.75 15.16 2.60
C ILE A 442 2.58 14.05 3.64
N ARG A 443 2.75 12.78 3.24
CA ARG A 443 2.63 11.63 4.14
C ARG A 443 3.68 11.58 5.25
N GLU A 444 4.91 12.03 4.97
CA GLU A 444 6.00 12.04 5.96
C GLU A 444 5.71 13.11 7.02
N LEU A 445 5.31 14.30 6.57
CA LEU A 445 4.86 15.37 7.46
C LEU A 445 3.64 14.92 8.29
N TYR A 446 2.66 14.26 7.67
CA TYR A 446 1.49 13.74 8.37
C TYR A 446 1.87 12.73 9.46
N CYS A 447 2.77 11.79 9.18
CA CYS A 447 3.28 10.86 10.20
C CYS A 447 3.98 11.62 11.34
N ALA A 448 4.84 12.58 11.02
CA ALA A 448 5.57 13.37 12.01
C ALA A 448 4.61 14.16 12.93
N CYS A 449 3.60 14.82 12.37
CA CYS A 449 2.60 15.57 13.13
C CYS A 449 1.75 14.70 14.07
N LEU A 450 1.53 13.43 13.71
CA LEU A 450 0.72 12.51 14.51
C LEU A 450 1.51 11.86 15.65
N GLU A 451 2.81 11.66 15.50
CA GLU A 451 3.64 10.99 16.51
C GLU A 451 4.11 11.93 17.61
N LYS A 452 4.50 13.15 17.24
CA LYS A 452 5.04 14.15 18.16
C LYS A 452 4.51 15.53 17.81
N LYS A 453 4.52 16.41 18.79
CA LYS A 453 4.32 17.85 18.56
C LYS A 453 5.47 18.37 17.70
N VAL A 454 5.13 18.88 16.52
CA VAL A 454 6.13 19.30 15.51
C VAL A 454 7.06 20.38 16.04
N TRP A 455 6.55 21.29 16.87
CA TRP A 455 7.33 22.40 17.44
C TRP A 455 8.33 21.99 18.52
N GLU A 456 8.32 20.74 18.99
CA GLU A 456 9.31 20.22 19.93
C GLU A 456 10.48 19.51 19.21
N THR A 457 10.36 19.31 17.90
CA THR A 457 11.37 18.61 17.09
C THR A 457 12.45 19.56 16.59
N GLU A 458 13.71 19.14 16.71
CA GLU A 458 14.87 19.88 16.18
C GLU A 458 14.78 20.14 14.66
N ASP A 459 14.14 19.22 13.93
CA ASP A 459 13.89 19.32 12.50
C ASP A 459 13.00 20.52 12.15
N TYR A 460 12.07 20.89 13.03
CA TYR A 460 11.20 22.04 12.83
C TYR A 460 11.94 23.36 13.09
N ASP A 461 12.79 23.42 14.11
CA ASP A 461 13.64 24.60 14.35
C ASP A 461 14.62 24.83 13.19
N ALA A 462 15.17 23.75 12.65
CA ALA A 462 15.98 23.81 11.43
C ALA A 462 15.16 24.32 10.24
N ALA A 463 13.90 23.89 10.10
CA ALA A 463 13.00 24.37 9.06
C ALA A 463 12.69 25.87 9.22
N LEU A 464 12.36 26.34 10.43
CA LEU A 464 12.12 27.75 10.72
C LEU A 464 13.36 28.60 10.44
N ALA A 465 14.56 28.12 10.80
CA ALA A 465 15.81 28.82 10.49
C ALA A 465 16.04 28.96 8.98
N LEU A 466 15.66 27.95 8.18
CA LEU A 466 15.74 28.01 6.72
C LEU A 466 14.64 28.91 6.11
N LEU A 467 13.42 28.89 6.65
CA LEU A 467 12.33 29.79 6.26
C LEU A 467 12.70 31.26 6.47
N ARG A 468 13.39 31.55 7.59
CA ARG A 468 13.95 32.88 7.89
C ARG A 468 15.02 33.33 6.89
N MET A 469 15.51 32.46 5.99
CA MET A 469 16.52 32.80 4.99
C MET A 469 15.97 32.81 3.56
N LEU A 470 14.68 32.54 3.35
CA LEU A 470 14.07 32.53 2.02
C LEU A 470 14.08 33.91 1.36
N GLY A 471 14.17 33.89 0.02
CA GLY A 471 14.02 35.05 -0.85
C GLY A 471 12.55 35.49 -1.00
N LYS A 472 12.34 36.69 -1.51
CA LYS A 472 11.02 37.32 -1.65
C LYS A 472 10.08 36.56 -2.59
N ASP A 473 10.53 36.28 -3.81
CA ASP A 473 9.69 35.70 -4.86
C ASP A 473 9.19 34.30 -4.46
N ALA A 474 10.09 33.48 -3.91
CA ALA A 474 9.74 32.16 -3.39
C ALA A 474 8.73 32.25 -2.24
N LEU A 475 8.85 33.23 -1.35
CA LEU A 475 7.90 33.44 -0.25
C LEU A 475 6.51 33.84 -0.79
N ILE A 476 6.45 34.76 -1.76
CA ILE A 476 5.18 35.17 -2.38
C ILE A 476 4.50 33.97 -3.05
N ASP A 477 5.24 33.19 -3.82
CA ASP A 477 4.73 31.97 -4.47
C ASP A 477 4.19 30.96 -3.44
N THR A 478 4.87 30.80 -2.29
CA THR A 478 4.41 29.90 -1.21
C THR A 478 3.10 30.37 -0.61
N ILE A 479 3.02 31.65 -0.27
CA ILE A 479 1.84 32.24 0.38
C ILE A 479 0.66 32.20 -0.59
N GLN A 480 0.88 32.49 -1.88
CA GLN A 480 -0.17 32.41 -2.89
C GLN A 480 -0.74 31.00 -3.00
N LYS A 481 0.13 29.98 -3.05
CA LYS A 481 -0.31 28.58 -3.08
C LYS A 481 -1.00 28.16 -1.77
N CYS A 482 -0.59 28.68 -0.62
CA CYS A 482 -1.30 28.47 0.66
C CYS A 482 -2.69 29.11 0.65
N VAL A 483 -2.82 30.32 0.12
CA VAL A 483 -4.11 31.01 -0.04
C VAL A 483 -5.03 30.22 -0.97
N ASP A 484 -4.51 29.69 -2.09
CA ASP A 484 -5.28 28.86 -3.02
C ASP A 484 -5.76 27.56 -2.37
N VAL A 485 -4.94 26.93 -1.53
CA VAL A 485 -5.32 25.75 -0.75
C VAL A 485 -6.42 26.10 0.25
N LEU A 486 -6.26 27.19 1.00
CA LEU A 486 -7.23 27.58 2.03
C LEU A 486 -8.56 28.05 1.43
N LYS A 487 -8.56 28.69 0.25
CA LYS A 487 -9.79 29.07 -0.49
C LYS A 487 -10.67 27.88 -0.83
N GLN A 488 -10.09 26.69 -1.01
CA GLN A 488 -10.86 25.46 -1.27
C GLN A 488 -11.63 24.96 -0.03
N TYR A 489 -11.31 25.44 1.18
CA TYR A 489 -11.90 25.00 2.44
C TYR A 489 -12.56 26.16 3.21
N PRO A 490 -13.88 26.33 3.14
CA PRO A 490 -14.57 27.41 3.84
C PRO A 490 -14.78 27.08 5.34
N GLY A 491 -13.71 27.12 6.14
CA GLY A 491 -13.79 27.07 7.60
C GLY A 491 -13.95 28.46 8.21
N LYS A 492 -14.78 28.63 9.27
CA LYS A 492 -14.91 29.92 9.98
C LYS A 492 -13.58 30.38 10.60
N GLN A 493 -12.84 29.47 11.23
CA GLN A 493 -11.53 29.74 11.84
C GLN A 493 -10.42 29.94 10.78
N LEU A 494 -10.52 29.23 9.66
CA LEU A 494 -9.58 29.38 8.53
C LEU A 494 -9.75 30.73 7.81
N ARG A 495 -10.90 31.41 7.95
CA ARG A 495 -11.12 32.74 7.35
C ARG A 495 -10.25 33.83 7.96
N ASP A 496 -9.95 33.75 9.25
CA ASP A 496 -9.10 34.76 9.88
C ASP A 496 -7.64 34.54 9.47
N ALA A 497 -7.20 33.28 9.40
CA ALA A 497 -5.90 32.95 8.83
C ALA A 497 -5.77 33.34 7.34
N LEU A 498 -6.83 33.17 6.55
CA LEU A 498 -6.90 33.59 5.16
C LEU A 498 -6.76 35.11 5.00
N LYS A 499 -7.50 35.90 5.77
CA LYS A 499 -7.41 37.36 5.74
C LYS A 499 -6.00 37.84 6.06
N MET A 500 -5.38 37.28 7.10
CA MET A 500 -4.00 37.63 7.47
C MET A 500 -3.00 37.28 6.36
N LEU A 501 -3.16 36.13 5.69
CA LEU A 501 -2.29 35.75 4.56
C LEU A 501 -2.52 36.65 3.33
N GLU A 502 -3.76 37.05 3.05
CA GLU A 502 -4.09 38.02 1.98
C GLU A 502 -3.54 39.42 2.30
N GLU A 503 -3.59 39.84 3.57
CA GLU A 503 -2.94 41.06 4.05
C GLU A 503 -1.42 40.99 3.84
N PHE A 504 -0.77 39.87 4.21
CA PHE A 504 0.67 39.68 3.95
C PHE A 504 0.99 39.75 2.45
N LEU A 505 0.21 39.12 1.57
CA LEU A 505 0.38 39.24 0.11
C LEU A 505 0.28 40.69 -0.35
N SER A 506 -0.71 41.43 0.13
CA SER A 506 -0.87 42.85 -0.22
C SER A 506 0.33 43.68 0.25
N LEU A 507 0.89 43.40 1.43
CA LEU A 507 2.08 44.07 1.96
C LEU A 507 3.33 43.75 1.13
N PHE A 508 3.48 42.53 0.62
CA PHE A 508 4.60 42.17 -0.27
C PHE A 508 4.49 42.81 -1.65
N GLN A 509 3.28 42.92 -2.20
CA GLN A 509 3.02 43.62 -3.47
C GLN A 509 3.24 45.14 -3.33
N ASN A 510 2.84 45.74 -2.21
CA ASN A 510 3.08 47.16 -1.94
C ASN A 510 4.57 47.49 -1.82
N LEU A 511 5.39 46.54 -1.33
CA LEU A 511 6.84 46.67 -1.30
C LEU A 511 7.50 46.59 -2.70
N GLU A 512 6.84 46.03 -3.71
CA GLU A 512 7.29 46.11 -5.11
C GLU A 512 7.04 47.52 -5.67
N GLY A 513 5.90 48.12 -5.34
CA GLY A 513 5.56 49.47 -5.76
C GLY A 513 6.46 50.57 -5.17
N THR A 514 7.08 50.33 -4.00
CA THR A 514 7.96 51.32 -3.36
C THR A 514 9.44 51.26 -3.81
N GLN A 515 9.78 50.39 -4.77
CA GLN A 515 11.16 50.27 -5.27
C GLN A 515 11.50 51.22 -6.44
N VAL A 516 10.59 52.10 -6.87
CA VAL A 516 10.85 53.02 -7.99
C VAL A 516 11.20 54.45 -7.54
N GLU A 517 10.98 54.84 -6.27
CA GLU A 517 11.22 56.25 -5.84
C GLU A 517 12.28 56.45 -4.74
N ASN A 518 13.01 55.41 -4.31
CA ASN A 518 14.17 55.57 -3.42
C ASN A 518 15.46 55.01 -4.06
N MET A 519 15.82 55.55 -5.23
CA MET A 519 17.12 55.34 -5.89
C MET A 519 18.11 56.48 -5.61
N GLU A 520 18.05 57.06 -4.41
CA GLU A 520 19.08 57.97 -3.90
C GLU A 520 19.31 57.68 -2.42
N ASP A 521 20.01 56.58 -2.13
CA ASP A 521 20.79 56.40 -0.90
C ASP A 521 21.86 55.33 -1.13
N GLU A 522 23.01 55.81 -1.61
CA GLU A 522 24.34 55.18 -1.64
C GLU A 522 24.45 53.65 -1.75
N ASP A 523 24.42 53.17 -3.00
CA ASP A 523 25.21 52.03 -3.43
C ASP A 523 26.72 52.33 -3.30
N VAL A 524 27.28 52.18 -2.10
CA VAL A 524 28.72 51.89 -1.97
C VAL A 524 28.89 50.38 -1.94
N SER A 525 28.99 49.81 -3.13
CA SER A 525 29.64 48.51 -3.33
C SER A 525 31.02 48.50 -2.64
N PRO A 526 31.36 47.54 -1.76
CA PRO A 526 32.75 47.35 -1.37
C PRO A 526 33.44 46.51 -2.46
N GLN A 527 33.60 47.08 -3.66
CA GLN A 527 34.42 46.51 -4.74
C GLN A 527 35.81 47.17 -4.84
N LYS A 528 36.23 47.94 -3.84
CA LYS A 528 37.61 48.41 -3.65
C LYS A 528 37.97 48.06 -2.20
N SER A 529 38.82 47.11 -1.83
CA SER A 529 40.01 46.54 -2.45
C SER A 529 40.29 45.16 -1.86
N ILE A 530 40.06 44.07 -2.60
CA ILE A 530 40.56 42.73 -2.27
C ILE A 530 41.96 42.58 -2.87
N HIS A 531 42.88 43.46 -2.49
CA HIS A 531 44.28 43.29 -2.83
C HIS A 531 45.15 43.49 -1.60
N LYS A 532 45.79 42.38 -1.22
CA LYS A 532 46.83 42.18 -0.20
C LYS A 532 46.36 42.21 1.25
N LYS A 533 46.14 41.02 1.82
CA LYS A 533 46.35 40.67 3.24
C LYS A 533 46.46 39.15 3.34
N THR A 534 47.62 38.67 3.78
CA THR A 534 48.09 37.27 3.65
C THR A 534 48.00 36.45 4.94
N ASP A 535 47.26 36.90 5.96
CA ASP A 535 47.12 36.16 7.21
C ASP A 535 45.68 35.71 7.48
N LEU A 536 45.51 34.39 7.63
CA LEU A 536 44.25 33.70 7.97
C LEU A 536 43.55 34.32 9.19
N TYR A 537 44.34 34.78 10.16
CA TYR A 537 43.86 35.39 11.40
C TYR A 537 43.20 36.76 11.19
N GLN A 538 43.74 37.59 10.29
CA GLN A 538 43.15 38.89 9.95
C GLN A 538 41.84 38.72 9.16
N LEU A 539 41.76 37.68 8.33
CA LEU A 539 40.52 37.32 7.64
C LEU A 539 39.45 36.81 8.62
N GLN A 540 39.84 35.98 9.59
CA GLN A 540 38.92 35.47 10.61
C GLN A 540 38.38 36.59 11.53
N LYS A 541 39.25 37.52 11.93
CA LYS A 541 38.86 38.67 12.76
C LYS A 541 37.94 39.64 12.03
N THR A 542 38.20 39.91 10.75
CA THR A 542 37.32 40.76 9.93
C THR A 542 35.97 40.10 9.64
N LEU A 543 35.92 38.77 9.48
CA LEU A 543 34.66 38.03 9.38
C LEU A 543 33.85 38.06 10.68
N LEU A 544 34.51 38.05 11.84
CA LEU A 544 33.87 38.21 13.15
C LEU A 544 33.33 39.64 13.34
N GLU A 545 34.08 40.67 12.96
CA GLU A 545 33.64 42.07 13.00
C GLU A 545 32.50 42.33 11.99
N MET A 546 32.51 41.67 10.83
CA MET A 546 31.39 41.68 9.87
C MET A 546 30.14 40.95 10.39
N LYS A 547 30.31 39.95 11.27
CA LYS A 547 29.19 39.24 11.92
C LYS A 547 28.55 40.08 13.02
N GLU A 548 29.35 40.83 13.78
CA GLU A 548 28.86 41.76 14.81
C GLU A 548 28.13 42.96 14.19
N THR A 549 28.66 43.53 13.10
CA THR A 549 28.00 44.63 12.37
C THR A 549 26.74 44.20 11.60
N ARG A 550 26.62 42.92 11.22
CA ARG A 550 25.35 42.37 10.67
C ARG A 550 24.26 42.24 11.72
N ARG A 551 24.59 42.04 12.99
CA ARG A 551 23.59 41.99 14.09
C ARG A 551 23.03 43.37 14.45
N SER A 552 23.75 44.45 14.12
CA SER A 552 23.35 45.84 14.41
C SER A 552 22.72 46.59 13.22
N LYS A 553 22.65 45.99 12.02
CA LYS A 553 21.85 46.56 10.93
C LYS A 553 20.37 46.49 11.29
N LYS A 554 19.67 47.63 11.20
CA LYS A 554 18.19 47.66 11.26
C LYS A 554 17.68 46.67 10.22
N LEU A 555 16.88 45.70 10.66
CA LEU A 555 16.26 44.70 9.77
C LEU A 555 15.58 45.43 8.61
N SER A 556 15.81 44.97 7.38
CA SER A 556 15.10 45.53 6.23
C SER A 556 13.59 45.41 6.44
N LYS A 557 12.79 46.34 5.90
CA LYS A 557 11.31 46.26 5.96
C LYS A 557 10.81 44.87 5.53
N PHE A 558 11.42 44.32 4.47
CA PHE A 558 11.17 42.96 4.00
C PHE A 558 11.53 41.88 5.03
N GLU A 559 12.69 41.99 5.69
CA GLU A 559 13.13 41.02 6.69
C GLU A 559 12.24 41.03 7.94
N SER A 560 11.77 42.21 8.35
CA SER A 560 10.79 42.35 9.43
C SER A 560 9.44 41.71 9.08
N LEU A 561 9.00 41.84 7.83
CA LEU A 561 7.76 41.21 7.35
C LEU A 561 7.91 39.70 7.22
N ARG A 562 9.07 39.22 6.74
CA ARG A 562 9.39 37.79 6.71
C ARG A 562 9.35 37.17 8.10
N LEU A 563 9.93 37.83 9.10
CA LEU A 563 9.86 37.35 10.49
C LEU A 563 8.41 37.30 10.98
N LYS A 564 7.61 38.35 10.74
CA LYS A 564 6.18 38.35 11.09
C LYS A 564 5.40 37.21 10.43
N VAL A 565 5.68 36.90 9.17
CA VAL A 565 5.06 35.76 8.47
C VAL A 565 5.49 34.44 9.11
N VAL A 566 6.78 34.25 9.38
CA VAL A 566 7.28 33.03 10.01
C VAL A 566 6.70 32.84 11.42
N ASP A 567 6.62 33.91 12.20
CA ASP A 567 6.04 33.88 13.55
C ASP A 567 4.52 33.60 13.49
N PHE A 568 3.82 34.15 12.49
CA PHE A 568 2.41 33.83 12.24
C PHE A 568 2.21 32.37 11.84
N LEU A 569 3.10 31.81 11.00
CA LEU A 569 3.07 30.39 10.68
C LEU A 569 3.33 29.54 11.92
N ASP A 570 4.27 29.93 12.77
CA ASP A 570 4.54 29.21 14.02
C ASP A 570 3.33 29.25 14.96
N SER A 571 2.64 30.39 15.08
CA SER A 571 1.40 30.47 15.88
C SER A 571 0.31 29.56 15.32
N LEU A 572 0.16 29.52 13.99
CA LEU A 572 -0.86 28.72 13.31
C LEU A 572 -0.56 27.22 13.45
N VAL A 573 0.70 26.81 13.35
CA VAL A 573 1.13 25.42 13.60
C VAL A 573 0.85 25.02 15.04
N ARG A 574 1.17 25.87 16.03
CA ARG A 574 0.94 25.58 17.45
C ARG A 574 -0.55 25.46 17.82
N GLU A 575 -1.39 26.30 17.23
CA GLU A 575 -2.81 26.34 17.51
C GLU A 575 -3.55 25.13 16.90
N TYR A 576 -3.24 24.77 15.65
CA TYR A 576 -4.05 23.83 14.89
C TYR A 576 -3.42 22.46 14.60
N LEU A 577 -2.08 22.32 14.67
CA LEU A 577 -1.39 21.03 14.42
C LEU A 577 -1.03 20.27 15.71
N ALA A 578 -1.78 20.50 16.79
CA ALA A 578 -1.68 19.64 17.97
C ALA A 578 -2.00 18.18 17.60
N PRO A 579 -1.32 17.17 18.19
CA PRO A 579 -1.61 15.78 17.91
C PRO A 579 -3.03 15.40 18.37
N PRO A 580 -3.68 14.41 17.72
CA PRO A 580 -5.06 14.02 18.05
C PRO A 580 -5.19 13.46 19.47
N ASP A 581 -4.09 13.02 20.08
CA ASP A 581 -4.04 12.52 21.46
C ASP A 581 -4.44 13.60 22.49
N SER A 582 -4.40 14.89 22.15
CA SER A 582 -4.86 15.96 23.05
C SER A 582 -6.36 16.20 23.02
N GLN A 583 -7.10 15.58 22.10
CA GLN A 583 -8.55 15.76 21.97
C GLN A 583 -9.31 14.63 22.70
N PRO A 584 -10.41 14.93 23.41
CA PRO A 584 -11.20 13.88 24.03
C PRO A 584 -11.83 12.96 22.98
N LEU A 585 -12.02 11.67 23.31
CA LEU A 585 -12.69 10.66 22.46
C LEU A 585 -12.02 10.34 21.12
N HIS A 586 -10.75 10.72 20.93
CA HIS A 586 -10.04 10.47 19.67
C HIS A 586 -9.94 8.96 19.33
N GLU A 587 -9.96 8.05 20.32
CA GLU A 587 -9.87 6.59 20.13
C GLU A 587 -11.06 6.01 19.37
N SER A 588 -12.20 6.70 19.32
CA SER A 588 -13.35 6.27 18.52
C SER A 588 -13.07 6.32 17.01
N MET A 589 -12.27 7.31 16.57
CA MET A 589 -11.94 7.56 15.16
C MET A 589 -10.55 7.05 14.78
N TYR A 590 -9.59 7.04 15.71
CA TYR A 590 -8.20 6.68 15.46
C TYR A 590 -7.87 5.24 15.88
N PHE A 591 -7.30 4.48 14.95
CA PHE A 591 -6.80 3.14 15.22
C PHE A 591 -5.32 3.15 15.69
N LYS A 592 -5.05 2.61 16.89
CA LYS A 592 -3.70 2.54 17.53
C LYS A 592 -3.01 1.16 17.48
N GLY A 593 -3.63 0.13 16.89
CA GLY A 593 -3.16 -1.27 16.93
C GLY A 593 -2.00 -1.64 15.98
N ALA A 594 -0.89 -0.89 15.97
CA ALA A 594 0.23 -1.12 15.04
C ALA A 594 0.88 -2.50 15.17
N GLY A 595 1.03 -3.01 16.40
CA GLY A 595 1.68 -4.30 16.64
C GLY A 595 0.90 -5.50 16.09
N SER A 596 -0.43 -5.42 16.10
CA SER A 596 -1.28 -6.48 15.58
C SER A 596 -1.28 -6.50 14.05
N ILE A 597 -1.48 -5.33 13.42
CA ILE A 597 -1.36 -5.19 11.96
C ILE A 597 -0.01 -5.67 11.45
N ARG A 598 1.08 -5.28 12.13
CA ARG A 598 2.43 -5.71 11.73
C ARG A 598 2.56 -7.22 11.72
N LYS A 599 1.99 -7.92 12.71
CA LYS A 599 2.01 -9.40 12.78
C LYS A 599 1.16 -10.05 11.69
N HIS A 600 0.00 -9.46 11.36
CA HIS A 600 -0.90 -10.00 10.33
C HIS A 600 -0.38 -9.77 8.91
N LEU A 601 0.13 -8.57 8.60
CA LEU A 601 0.59 -8.21 7.25
C LEU A 601 2.03 -8.68 6.99
N ASN A 602 2.95 -8.43 7.94
CA ASN A 602 4.34 -8.82 7.83
C ASN A 602 4.63 -9.96 8.81
N ALA A 603 4.10 -11.14 8.49
CA ALA A 603 4.32 -12.33 9.28
C ALA A 603 5.80 -12.74 9.20
N VAL A 604 6.45 -12.84 10.36
CA VAL A 604 7.84 -13.31 10.46
C VAL A 604 7.89 -14.70 11.12
N PRO A 605 7.52 -15.77 10.38
CA PRO A 605 7.39 -17.12 10.96
C PRO A 605 8.73 -17.64 11.49
N ARG A 606 9.84 -17.29 10.83
CA ARG A 606 11.18 -17.69 11.28
C ARG A 606 11.51 -17.16 12.67
N ILE A 607 11.22 -15.89 12.96
CA ILE A 607 11.46 -15.30 14.29
C ILE A 607 10.53 -15.95 15.31
N ALA A 608 9.25 -16.15 14.97
CA ALA A 608 8.30 -16.78 15.88
C ALA A 608 8.75 -18.20 16.29
N VAL A 609 9.17 -19.03 15.33
CA VAL A 609 9.71 -20.38 15.59
C VAL A 609 11.02 -20.30 16.38
N HIS A 610 11.92 -19.40 16.00
CA HIS A 610 13.19 -19.20 16.72
C HIS A 610 12.98 -18.80 18.18
N THR A 611 12.10 -17.84 18.45
CA THR A 611 11.75 -17.41 19.81
C THR A 611 11.06 -18.53 20.58
N ALA A 612 10.18 -19.31 19.94
CA ALA A 612 9.50 -20.45 20.57
C ALA A 612 10.48 -21.57 20.96
N LEU A 613 11.46 -21.86 20.10
CA LEU A 613 12.45 -22.91 20.33
C LEU A 613 13.56 -22.48 21.29
N ASN A 614 13.89 -21.19 21.39
CA ASN A 614 14.87 -20.70 22.38
C ASN A 614 14.24 -20.47 23.76
N ASN A 615 13.08 -19.79 23.79
CA ASN A 615 12.42 -19.32 25.01
C ASN A 615 10.95 -19.78 25.04
N PRO A 616 10.68 -21.06 25.35
CA PRO A 616 9.32 -21.60 25.38
C PRO A 616 8.44 -20.96 26.46
N ALA A 617 9.04 -20.37 27.50
CA ALA A 617 8.34 -19.66 28.58
C ALA A 617 7.44 -18.52 28.08
N THR A 618 7.79 -17.89 26.94
CA THR A 618 6.98 -16.82 26.35
C THR A 618 5.58 -17.27 25.91
N TYR A 619 5.43 -18.55 25.54
CA TYR A 619 4.16 -19.16 25.14
C TYR A 619 3.56 -20.03 26.24
N LEU A 620 4.42 -20.73 26.98
CA LEU A 620 4.07 -21.59 28.10
C LEU A 620 4.35 -20.86 29.41
N LYS A 621 3.37 -20.08 29.90
CA LYS A 621 3.42 -19.33 31.18
C LYS A 621 3.66 -20.18 32.45
N SER A 622 3.85 -21.50 32.29
CA SER A 622 4.11 -22.45 33.37
C SER A 622 5.62 -22.68 33.62
N LEU A 623 6.51 -22.15 32.78
CA LEU A 623 7.97 -22.33 32.85
C LEU A 623 8.71 -21.01 33.21
N GLU A 624 8.14 -20.16 34.07
CA GLU A 624 8.72 -18.84 34.40
C GLU A 624 10.02 -18.89 35.25
N SER A 625 10.65 -20.04 35.42
CA SER A 625 11.98 -20.18 36.03
C SER A 625 13.09 -20.33 34.97
N ASP A 626 13.98 -19.33 34.95
CA ASP A 626 15.32 -19.26 34.35
C ASP A 626 15.43 -19.02 32.82
N THR A 627 15.76 -17.78 32.47
CA THR A 627 15.86 -17.24 31.10
C THR A 627 17.17 -17.52 30.37
N SER A 628 18.05 -18.42 30.86
CA SER A 628 19.34 -18.62 30.18
C SER A 628 20.02 -19.97 30.39
N SER A 629 19.56 -20.81 31.31
CA SER A 629 20.11 -22.16 31.50
C SER A 629 19.30 -23.17 30.69
N LEU A 630 19.98 -24.24 30.24
CA LEU A 630 19.33 -25.46 29.75
C LEU A 630 18.50 -26.06 30.89
N SER A 631 17.30 -25.51 31.13
CA SER A 631 16.39 -26.06 32.11
C SER A 631 15.89 -27.40 31.58
N SER A 632 16.14 -28.44 32.37
CA SER A 632 15.77 -29.83 32.07
C SER A 632 14.25 -30.05 32.06
N ALA A 633 13.47 -29.04 32.49
CA ALA A 633 12.01 -28.99 32.37
C ALA A 633 11.52 -28.46 30.99
N SER A 634 12.41 -28.05 30.09
CA SER A 634 12.03 -27.56 28.76
C SER A 634 11.64 -28.71 27.80
N PRO A 635 10.79 -28.46 26.78
CA PRO A 635 10.39 -29.51 25.83
C PRO A 635 11.57 -30.10 25.05
N ASP A 636 11.53 -31.39 24.73
CA ASP A 636 12.59 -32.14 24.04
C ASP A 636 13.12 -31.44 22.76
N ILE A 637 12.22 -30.83 21.96
CA ILE A 637 12.57 -30.09 20.73
C ILE A 637 13.41 -28.84 21.05
N CYS A 638 13.10 -28.15 22.15
CA CYS A 638 13.84 -26.96 22.60
C CYS A 638 15.25 -27.34 23.04
N ILE A 639 15.40 -28.46 23.76
CA ILE A 639 16.71 -28.98 24.18
C ILE A 639 17.54 -29.37 22.97
N ALA A 640 16.97 -30.19 22.07
CA ALA A 640 17.63 -30.57 20.82
C ALA A 640 18.02 -29.34 19.99
N TYR A 641 17.14 -28.32 19.96
CA TYR A 641 17.41 -27.05 19.30
C TYR A 641 18.51 -26.22 19.98
N LYS A 642 18.64 -26.19 21.30
CA LYS A 642 19.77 -25.47 21.91
C LYS A 642 21.11 -26.16 21.61
N LEU A 643 21.13 -27.49 21.70
CA LEU A 643 22.31 -28.29 21.37
C LEU A 643 22.72 -28.17 19.88
N HIS A 644 21.76 -28.11 18.95
CA HIS A 644 22.12 -27.96 17.52
C HIS A 644 22.73 -26.58 17.19
N LEU A 645 22.47 -25.55 18.01
CA LEU A 645 23.07 -24.21 17.83
C LEU A 645 24.54 -24.21 18.25
N GLU A 646 24.88 -24.91 19.33
CA GLU A 646 26.24 -25.08 19.83
C GLU A 646 27.10 -25.92 18.87
N CYS A 647 26.46 -26.83 18.12
CA CYS A 647 27.13 -27.67 17.15
C CYS A 647 27.57 -26.92 15.88
N GLY A 648 28.56 -27.49 15.18
CA GLY A 648 29.06 -26.97 13.90
C GLY A 648 28.13 -27.25 12.70
N ARG A 649 28.67 -27.08 11.49
CA ARG A 649 27.93 -27.30 10.22
C ARG A 649 27.49 -28.75 10.01
N LEU A 650 28.33 -29.70 10.42
CA LEU A 650 28.03 -31.13 10.40
C LEU A 650 27.94 -31.60 11.84
N ILE A 651 26.80 -32.20 12.18
CA ILE A 651 26.47 -32.67 13.53
C ILE A 651 26.55 -34.19 13.50
N ASN A 652 27.39 -34.76 14.36
CA ASN A 652 27.40 -36.20 14.60
C ASN A 652 26.16 -36.57 15.43
N LEU A 653 25.35 -37.50 14.94
CA LEU A 653 24.11 -37.91 15.61
C LEU A 653 24.37 -38.56 16.98
N TYR A 654 25.47 -39.30 17.11
CA TYR A 654 25.78 -39.99 18.36
C TYR A 654 26.16 -39.00 19.47
N ASP A 655 27.08 -38.08 19.20
CA ASP A 655 27.51 -37.06 20.16
C ASP A 655 26.33 -36.14 20.56
N TRP A 656 25.44 -35.84 19.61
CA TRP A 656 24.26 -35.03 19.86
C TRP A 656 23.23 -35.76 20.74
N LEU A 657 23.07 -37.07 20.54
CA LEU A 657 22.22 -37.93 21.36
C LEU A 657 22.78 -38.04 22.79
N GLU A 658 24.09 -38.21 22.94
CA GLU A 658 24.74 -38.27 24.26
C GLU A 658 24.58 -36.93 25.00
N ALA A 659 24.81 -35.80 24.32
CA ALA A 659 24.54 -34.48 24.87
C ALA A 659 23.06 -34.28 25.25
N PHE A 660 22.12 -34.81 24.46
CA PHE A 660 20.70 -34.75 24.77
C PHE A 660 20.36 -35.61 26.01
N ALA A 661 20.89 -36.83 26.08
CA ALA A 661 20.67 -37.75 27.19
C ALA A 661 21.22 -37.21 28.52
N THR A 662 22.37 -36.52 28.49
CA THR A 662 22.94 -35.88 29.69
C THR A 662 22.05 -34.74 30.20
N VAL A 663 21.53 -33.87 29.33
CA VAL A 663 20.66 -32.75 29.74
C VAL A 663 19.31 -33.24 30.28
N VAL A 664 18.74 -34.28 29.68
CA VAL A 664 17.47 -34.87 30.15
C VAL A 664 17.68 -35.71 31.42
N GLY A 665 18.80 -36.44 31.53
CA GLY A 665 19.13 -37.24 32.71
C GLY A 665 19.35 -36.41 33.98
N VAL A 666 19.74 -35.14 33.85
CA VAL A 666 19.84 -34.19 34.98
C VAL A 666 18.45 -33.77 35.52
N ALA A 667 17.37 -33.90 34.74
CA ALA A 667 16.00 -33.66 35.20
C ALA A 667 15.44 -34.79 36.07
N GLU A 668 15.80 -36.03 35.73
CA GLU A 668 15.31 -37.23 36.38
C GLU A 668 16.33 -37.64 37.46
N SER A 669 16.30 -36.96 38.61
CA SER A 669 17.13 -37.31 39.78
C SER A 669 16.97 -38.80 40.14
N ASP A 670 18.12 -39.47 40.32
CA ASP A 670 18.35 -40.87 40.73
C ASP A 670 18.51 -41.95 39.64
N ARG A 671 19.51 -41.85 38.75
CA ARG A 671 20.07 -43.03 38.07
C ARG A 671 21.60 -43.00 37.97
N ASP A 672 22.23 -44.15 38.25
CA ASP A 672 23.67 -44.38 38.18
C ASP A 672 24.26 -44.07 36.78
N PRO A 673 25.47 -43.50 36.69
CA PRO A 673 26.10 -43.05 35.43
C PRO A 673 26.63 -44.18 34.53
N SER A 674 26.24 -45.43 34.76
CA SER A 674 26.82 -46.62 34.11
C SER A 674 25.86 -47.43 33.23
N MET A 675 24.69 -46.89 32.87
CA MET A 675 23.76 -47.58 31.97
C MET A 675 23.53 -46.85 30.65
N GLN A 676 23.50 -47.66 29.60
CA GLN A 676 23.12 -47.35 28.22
C GLN A 676 21.97 -46.34 28.18
N VAL A 677 22.03 -45.43 27.19
CA VAL A 677 20.96 -44.48 26.91
C VAL A 677 19.62 -45.20 26.92
N ASP A 678 18.71 -44.76 27.81
CA ASP A 678 17.37 -45.34 27.95
C ASP A 678 16.68 -45.37 26.58
N GLU A 679 16.09 -46.51 26.20
CA GLU A 679 15.39 -46.66 24.92
C GLU A 679 14.32 -45.58 24.73
N MET A 680 13.73 -45.10 25.83
CA MET A 680 12.76 -44.01 25.80
C MET A 680 13.38 -42.65 25.48
N THR A 681 14.57 -42.33 26.02
CA THR A 681 15.26 -41.05 25.71
C THR A 681 15.79 -41.07 24.27
N HIS A 682 16.22 -42.25 23.79
CA HIS A 682 16.57 -42.44 22.39
C HIS A 682 15.38 -42.19 21.43
N ALA A 683 14.20 -42.72 21.75
CA ALA A 683 12.99 -42.48 20.95
C ALA A 683 12.55 -41.01 20.97
N ARG A 684 12.64 -40.33 22.13
CA ARG A 684 12.38 -38.88 22.26
C ARG A 684 13.34 -38.07 21.40
N PHE A 685 14.62 -38.41 21.42
CA PHE A 685 15.63 -37.77 20.58
C PHE A 685 15.32 -37.94 19.09
N ILE A 686 15.07 -39.16 18.60
CA ILE A 686 14.72 -39.41 17.19
C ILE A 686 13.51 -38.57 16.77
N ARG A 687 12.49 -38.48 17.64
CA ARG A 687 11.32 -37.65 17.39
C ARG A 687 11.68 -36.16 17.28
N ALA A 688 12.46 -35.63 18.21
CA ALA A 688 12.89 -34.24 18.19
C ALA A 688 13.72 -33.92 16.93
N VAL A 689 14.62 -34.83 16.52
CA VAL A 689 15.39 -34.69 15.27
C VAL A 689 14.49 -34.72 14.04
N SER A 690 13.50 -35.61 14.00
CA SER A 690 12.54 -35.71 12.90
C SER A 690 11.67 -34.45 12.78
N GLU A 691 11.27 -33.87 13.91
CA GLU A 691 10.52 -32.61 13.95
C GLU A 691 11.42 -31.43 13.51
N LEU A 692 12.70 -31.40 13.89
CA LEU A 692 13.67 -30.40 13.40
C LEU A 692 13.96 -30.54 11.90
N GLU A 693 13.95 -31.75 11.37
CA GLU A 693 14.07 -32.02 9.93
C GLU A 693 12.84 -31.51 9.18
N LEU A 694 11.64 -31.78 9.70
CA LEU A 694 10.39 -31.28 9.14
C LEU A 694 10.34 -29.74 9.12
N LEU A 695 10.87 -29.09 10.15
CA LEU A 695 10.99 -27.63 10.24
C LEU A 695 12.10 -27.06 9.33
N GLY A 696 12.97 -27.92 8.78
CA GLY A 696 14.04 -27.53 7.86
C GLY A 696 15.30 -26.97 8.53
N PHE A 697 15.50 -27.19 9.84
CA PHE A 697 16.73 -26.80 10.54
C PHE A 697 17.89 -27.73 10.21
N VAL A 698 17.59 -29.00 9.99
CA VAL A 698 18.55 -30.07 9.74
C VAL A 698 18.19 -30.85 8.47
N LYS A 699 19.20 -31.38 7.78
CA LYS A 699 19.03 -32.20 6.57
C LYS A 699 19.95 -33.42 6.60
N PRO A 700 19.46 -34.63 6.28
CA PRO A 700 20.30 -35.81 6.16
C PRO A 700 21.33 -35.62 5.05
N THR A 701 22.59 -35.93 5.32
CA THR A 701 23.67 -35.87 4.32
C THR A 701 24.24 -37.22 4.02
N LYS A 702 24.67 -37.40 2.77
CA LYS A 702 25.44 -38.58 2.34
C LYS A 702 26.96 -38.34 2.37
N GLN A 703 27.41 -37.19 2.88
CA GLN A 703 28.84 -36.82 2.89
C GLN A 703 29.62 -37.60 3.95
N LYS A 704 29.01 -37.86 5.11
CA LYS A 704 29.55 -38.70 6.18
C LYS A 704 28.42 -39.56 6.74
N THR A 705 28.74 -40.79 7.13
CA THR A 705 27.81 -41.70 7.81
C THR A 705 27.41 -41.10 9.16
N ASP A 706 26.15 -41.23 9.54
CA ASP A 706 25.60 -40.78 10.83
C ASP A 706 25.76 -39.28 11.13
N HIS A 707 25.91 -38.48 10.08
CA HIS A 707 25.99 -37.03 10.18
C HIS A 707 24.80 -36.34 9.53
N VAL A 708 24.35 -35.29 10.20
CA VAL A 708 23.29 -34.41 9.73
C VAL A 708 23.88 -33.02 9.48
N ALA A 709 23.48 -32.38 8.39
CA ALA A 709 23.89 -31.01 8.11
C ALA A 709 22.89 -30.00 8.67
N ARG A 710 23.43 -28.96 9.29
CA ARG A 710 22.65 -27.79 9.67
C ARG A 710 22.41 -26.90 8.45
N LEU A 711 21.14 -26.54 8.21
CA LEU A 711 20.74 -25.66 7.10
C LEU A 711 20.65 -24.18 7.51
N SER A 712 20.32 -23.91 8.78
CA SER A 712 20.18 -22.56 9.33
C SER A 712 21.43 -22.11 10.09
N TRP A 713 21.79 -20.84 9.95
CA TRP A 713 22.78 -20.21 10.82
C TRP A 713 22.06 -19.53 11.99
N GLY A 714 22.53 -19.78 13.21
CA GLY A 714 22.04 -19.18 14.46
C GLY A 714 22.36 -17.69 14.63
N GLY A 715 22.58 -16.96 13.53
CA GLY A 715 22.74 -15.51 13.53
C GLY A 715 21.49 -14.86 12.98
N CYS A 716 20.75 -14.17 13.84
CA CYS A 716 20.01 -12.98 13.47
C CYS A 716 20.57 -11.84 14.30
#